data_AF-A0A955H2K8-F1
#
_entry.id   AF-A0A955H2K8-F1
#
_cell.length_a   1.000
_cell.length_b   1.000
_cell.length_c   1.000
_cell.angle_alpha   90.00
_cell.angle_beta   90.00
_cell.angle_gamma   90.00
#
_symmetry.space_group_name_H-M   'P 1'
#
loop_
_entity.id
_entity.type
_entity.pdbx_description
1 polymer ?
#
loop_
_entity_poly.entity_id
_entity_poly.type
_entity_poly.pdbx_seq_one_letter_code
_entity_poly.pdbx_strand_id
1 'polypeptide(L)'
;MVRTLTPTKLLFLIFGISALVYFSFFAANASFEFARTTDTLVSNTLDDGLVGHWTFDGPDVDWSATTAEIKDVVSTNEGNALNLAAANVTSGALGQAVLFDKGISGQAVSVGSAAALDDLTQRTVVMWIRPTGTQSVGTLFTKDFSSPLLSMSGGSLMVRANFSTMDGWWISEVSPQNDVWQQVAVTYDRSSTTNDPVMYINGESVMVSEVLGPSGSYVSNAANTAHIGGWLGTSVTFNGGIDDVRVYNRILSPDEIAQLYAMGEGVKVATTIVSAASTLDDGLVGHWTFDGVDISGTTAYDLTSSYATGTLTSGAAVAGGAIGQGIALDGSDDFVTVADTAALDFGASADFTLSGWFRRESYTTDDTLIAKRNGLANTDDGYIAYIDDADDKFYFEVSENSGTDEYSLVSTRTFTDNDWHHFMVTWDDDNANNTNLFIDGTYETTVKTGTIGNIGDLSTALAFRIGAESDGDNPFAGKVDDVKVYNRALSTAEVYRTYSSGSAYLRTCGSVTDADGNLYSTLVIGTQCWLAQNMRVGTRISASTAQTNNATIEKWCYSNSDANCTSNNPNEPDGGLYQWNEAMQYSSTQGAQGICPAGWHIPTHDEFTTLERALCTSSTCATDFPYDTTTAGYRGTTEGTKLKPNGTAGLNFNLAGVGFSGSFYYRGALGYVWSSSESGASAWFRFVNSGTAQVVRSAFGKSYGLSVRCVKD
;
A
#
# COMPACT_ATOMS: atom_id res chain seq x y z
N MET A 1 -48.07 -61.85 9.54
CA MET A 1 -49.35 -62.48 9.16
C MET A 1 -50.45 -61.51 9.56
N VAL A 2 -50.79 -60.55 8.70
CA VAL A 2 -51.89 -60.59 7.71
C VAL A 2 -53.26 -60.56 8.39
N ARG A 3 -54.02 -59.46 8.21
CA ARG A 3 -55.25 -59.39 7.37
C ARG A 3 -55.97 -58.05 7.65
N THR A 4 -55.98 -57.14 6.68
CA THR A 4 -57.04 -56.88 5.69
C THR A 4 -58.19 -56.01 6.20
N LEU A 5 -58.49 -54.94 5.45
CA LEU A 5 -59.71 -54.86 4.62
C LEU A 5 -59.59 -53.72 3.60
N THR A 6 -60.24 -53.93 2.46
CA THR A 6 -60.49 -53.07 1.28
C THR A 6 -62.02 -52.91 1.13
N PRO A 7 -62.60 -52.32 0.05
CA PRO A 7 -62.40 -51.04 -0.65
C PRO A 7 -63.75 -50.36 -1.04
N THR A 8 -63.73 -49.41 -2.02
CA THR A 8 -64.80 -48.80 -2.88
C THR A 8 -65.42 -47.45 -2.44
N LYS A 9 -65.72 -46.45 -3.31
CA LYS A 9 -65.34 -46.03 -4.70
C LYS A 9 -65.95 -44.61 -4.92
N LEU A 10 -65.42 -43.87 -5.92
CA LEU A 10 -65.67 -42.46 -6.36
C LEU A 10 -65.04 -41.37 -5.47
N LEU A 11 -64.14 -40.48 -5.91
CA LEU A 11 -63.66 -40.13 -7.26
C LEU A 11 -62.14 -39.79 -7.16
N PHE A 12 -61.40 -40.24 -8.17
CA PHE A 12 -59.97 -40.63 -8.25
C PHE A 12 -59.13 -39.55 -9.01
N LEU A 13 -57.78 -39.46 -8.99
CA LEU A 13 -56.69 -40.14 -8.27
C LEU A 13 -55.35 -39.38 -8.50
N ILE A 14 -54.37 -39.69 -7.66
CA ILE A 14 -52.97 -39.25 -7.57
C ILE A 14 -52.01 -40.22 -8.29
N PHE A 15 -50.76 -39.74 -8.48
CA PHE A 15 -49.45 -40.40 -8.69
C PHE A 15 -49.00 -40.50 -10.15
N GLY A 16 -47.76 -40.21 -10.54
CA GLY A 16 -46.54 -39.88 -9.81
C GLY A 16 -45.33 -40.26 -10.69
N ILE A 17 -44.24 -39.48 -10.58
CA ILE A 17 -42.86 -39.79 -11.03
C ILE A 17 -42.67 -40.03 -12.54
N SER A 18 -41.45 -39.68 -12.99
CA SER A 18 -40.77 -40.15 -14.20
C SER A 18 -41.25 -39.63 -15.56
N ALA A 19 -40.31 -38.91 -16.19
CA ALA A 19 -39.89 -39.09 -17.58
C ALA A 19 -40.91 -38.91 -18.72
N LEU A 20 -40.55 -37.97 -19.59
CA LEU A 20 -40.66 -38.00 -21.06
C LEU A 20 -42.02 -37.76 -21.77
N VAL A 21 -42.05 -36.63 -22.49
CA VAL A 21 -42.37 -36.41 -23.93
C VAL A 21 -43.74 -36.82 -24.51
N TYR A 22 -44.43 -35.86 -25.17
CA TYR A 22 -44.86 -35.83 -26.60
C TYR A 22 -46.06 -34.89 -26.79
N PHE A 23 -45.87 -33.66 -27.30
CA PHE A 23 -45.84 -33.22 -28.71
C PHE A 23 -47.16 -33.30 -29.49
N SER A 24 -47.55 -32.16 -30.08
CA SER A 24 -48.23 -32.04 -31.39
C SER A 24 -48.13 -30.55 -31.83
N PHE A 25 -46.98 -30.11 -32.34
CA PHE A 25 -46.65 -29.89 -33.76
C PHE A 25 -47.43 -28.76 -34.47
N PHE A 26 -46.79 -27.59 -34.56
CA PHE A 26 -46.32 -27.02 -35.83
C PHE A 26 -44.97 -26.33 -35.59
N ALA A 27 -44.03 -26.56 -36.50
CA ALA A 27 -42.59 -26.40 -36.36
C ALA A 27 -42.07 -25.00 -36.72
N ALA A 28 -41.03 -24.53 -36.02
CA ALA A 28 -39.88 -23.83 -36.59
C ALA A 28 -38.73 -23.82 -35.56
N ASN A 29 -37.58 -24.32 -35.99
CA ASN A 29 -36.37 -24.57 -35.20
C ASN A 29 -35.70 -23.28 -34.69
N ALA A 30 -35.31 -23.26 -33.42
CA ALA A 30 -34.05 -22.66 -32.97
C ALA A 30 -33.72 -23.18 -31.57
N SER A 31 -32.67 -23.98 -31.48
CA SER A 31 -31.95 -24.36 -30.26
C SER A 31 -31.50 -23.11 -29.50
N PHE A 32 -31.88 -22.97 -28.23
CA PHE A 32 -31.18 -22.07 -27.31
C PHE A 32 -30.06 -22.88 -26.65
N GLU A 33 -28.88 -22.80 -27.28
CA GLU A 33 -27.60 -23.01 -26.59
C GLU A 33 -27.57 -22.10 -25.36
N PHE A 34 -27.23 -22.65 -24.21
CA PHE A 34 -26.61 -21.85 -23.16
C PHE A 34 -25.22 -21.49 -23.68
N ALA A 35 -25.14 -20.41 -24.45
CA ALA A 35 -23.87 -19.84 -24.83
C ALA A 35 -23.15 -19.46 -23.53
N ARG A 36 -22.01 -20.11 -23.29
CA ARG A 36 -20.94 -19.54 -22.48
C ARG A 36 -20.74 -18.12 -23.01
N THR A 37 -21.18 -17.12 -22.27
CA THR A 37 -20.61 -15.79 -22.42
C THR A 37 -19.13 -15.95 -22.11
N THR A 38 -18.33 -15.85 -23.15
CA THR A 38 -16.89 -15.68 -23.10
C THR A 38 -16.53 -14.76 -21.96
N ASP A 39 -15.65 -15.25 -21.12
CA ASP A 39 -14.90 -14.50 -20.14
C ASP A 39 -14.18 -13.37 -20.87
N THR A 40 -14.82 -12.20 -20.93
CA THR A 40 -14.15 -10.96 -21.31
C THR A 40 -13.42 -10.52 -20.05
N LEU A 41 -12.11 -10.78 -20.04
CA LEU A 41 -11.11 -10.13 -19.21
C LEU A 41 -11.58 -8.71 -18.86
N VAL A 42 -11.83 -8.46 -17.58
CA VAL A 42 -12.06 -7.10 -17.09
C VAL A 42 -10.72 -6.38 -17.28
N SER A 43 -10.63 -5.50 -18.28
CA SER A 43 -9.46 -4.65 -18.45
C SER A 43 -9.24 -3.84 -17.17
N ASN A 44 -7.98 -3.64 -16.78
CA ASN A 44 -7.64 -2.69 -15.72
C ASN A 44 -8.27 -1.33 -16.09
N THR A 45 -9.32 -0.92 -15.37
CA THR A 45 -10.15 0.20 -15.81
C THR A 45 -9.34 1.50 -15.91
N LEU A 46 -8.29 1.66 -15.10
CA LEU A 46 -7.45 2.87 -15.11
C LEU A 46 -6.41 2.94 -16.24
N ASP A 47 -6.18 1.84 -16.95
CA ASP A 47 -5.35 1.83 -18.17
C ASP A 47 -6.21 1.91 -19.44
N ASP A 48 -7.51 1.60 -19.32
CA ASP A 48 -8.44 1.74 -20.43
C ASP A 48 -8.47 3.19 -20.93
N GLY A 49 -8.20 3.36 -22.21
CA GLY A 49 -8.16 4.66 -22.87
C GLY A 49 -6.98 5.56 -22.47
N LEU A 50 -6.00 5.09 -21.70
CA LEU A 50 -4.79 5.86 -21.39
C LEU A 50 -3.90 5.97 -22.65
N VAL A 51 -3.55 7.19 -23.04
CA VAL A 51 -2.81 7.47 -24.30
C VAL A 51 -1.50 8.25 -24.09
N GLY A 52 -1.17 8.58 -22.83
CA GLY A 52 0.15 9.08 -22.45
C GLY A 52 0.28 9.26 -20.95
N HIS A 53 1.45 8.91 -20.41
CA HIS A 53 1.78 8.99 -18.98
C HIS A 53 3.24 9.39 -18.77
N TRP A 54 3.48 10.58 -18.24
CA TRP A 54 4.82 11.09 -17.91
C TRP A 54 4.95 11.22 -16.40
N THR A 55 5.71 10.30 -15.79
CA THR A 55 5.94 10.20 -14.34
C THR A 55 6.89 11.30 -13.84
N PHE A 56 7.88 11.69 -14.64
CA PHE A 56 9.01 12.55 -14.25
C PHE A 56 9.99 11.93 -13.24
N ASP A 57 9.88 10.62 -13.02
CA ASP A 57 10.75 9.87 -12.13
C ASP A 57 12.14 9.62 -12.71
N GLY A 58 13.13 9.41 -11.83
CA GLY A 58 14.55 9.28 -12.19
C GLY A 58 14.87 8.26 -13.30
N PRO A 59 14.21 7.08 -13.35
CA PRO A 59 14.38 6.12 -14.46
C PRO A 59 13.74 6.56 -15.80
N ASP A 60 12.81 7.52 -15.72
CA ASP A 60 11.98 8.00 -16.81
C ASP A 60 12.45 9.35 -17.37
N VAL A 61 13.51 9.92 -16.79
CA VAL A 61 14.12 11.16 -17.29
C VAL A 61 15.65 11.06 -17.39
N ASP A 62 16.20 11.21 -18.59
CA ASP A 62 17.64 11.27 -18.81
C ASP A 62 18.14 12.72 -18.86
N TRP A 63 18.54 13.24 -17.69
CA TRP A 63 19.10 14.59 -17.57
C TRP A 63 20.54 14.74 -18.10
N SER A 64 21.18 13.66 -18.55
CA SER A 64 22.55 13.70 -19.07
C SER A 64 22.62 14.13 -20.55
N ALA A 65 21.50 14.05 -21.26
CA ALA A 65 21.36 14.49 -22.64
C ALA A 65 21.24 16.02 -22.77
N THR A 66 21.70 16.57 -23.90
CA THR A 66 21.58 18.02 -24.21
C THR A 66 20.14 18.51 -24.34
N THR A 67 19.22 17.58 -24.62
CA THR A 67 17.77 17.73 -24.52
C THR A 67 17.30 16.50 -23.74
N ALA A 68 17.00 16.67 -22.45
CA ALA A 68 16.61 15.53 -21.62
C ALA A 68 15.31 14.93 -22.18
N GLU A 69 15.33 13.62 -22.44
CA GLU A 69 14.15 12.87 -22.83
C GLU A 69 13.37 12.51 -21.56
N ILE A 70 12.05 12.69 -21.61
CA ILE A 70 11.09 12.39 -20.56
C ILE A 70 10.19 11.31 -21.14
N LYS A 71 10.35 10.08 -20.65
CA LYS A 71 9.63 8.92 -21.19
C LYS A 71 8.14 9.04 -20.95
N ASP A 72 7.39 8.64 -21.97
CA ASP A 72 6.02 8.21 -21.79
C ASP A 72 6.06 6.72 -21.41
N VAL A 73 5.58 6.36 -20.23
CA VAL A 73 5.71 4.99 -19.71
C VAL A 73 4.65 4.02 -20.26
N VAL A 74 3.70 4.53 -21.06
CA VAL A 74 2.61 3.72 -21.63
C VAL A 74 2.55 3.76 -23.15
N SER A 75 3.25 4.70 -23.80
CA SER A 75 3.25 4.82 -25.25
C SER A 75 4.55 5.42 -25.78
N THR A 76 4.64 5.65 -27.10
CA THR A 76 5.83 6.23 -27.76
C THR A 76 5.75 7.76 -27.89
N ASN A 77 5.11 8.44 -26.93
CA ASN A 77 4.94 9.90 -26.98
C ASN A 77 5.96 10.57 -26.04
N GLU A 78 7.24 10.27 -26.21
CA GLU A 78 8.28 10.80 -25.34
C GLU A 78 8.37 12.33 -25.42
N GLY A 79 8.57 12.95 -24.26
CA GLY A 79 8.73 14.38 -24.10
C GLY A 79 10.19 14.82 -24.22
N ASN A 80 10.43 15.96 -24.84
CA ASN A 80 11.73 16.63 -24.82
C ASN A 80 11.70 17.79 -23.84
N ALA A 81 12.62 17.81 -22.88
CA ALA A 81 12.79 18.89 -21.93
C ALA A 81 13.38 20.14 -22.62
N LEU A 82 12.66 21.26 -22.56
CA LEU A 82 13.05 22.52 -23.20
C LEU A 82 13.34 23.56 -22.13
N ASN A 83 14.57 24.08 -22.09
CA ASN A 83 15.07 25.01 -21.07
C ASN A 83 14.91 24.49 -19.62
N LEU A 84 14.88 23.17 -19.46
CA LEU A 84 14.86 22.45 -18.19
C LEU A 84 16.17 21.68 -18.06
N ALA A 85 16.65 21.51 -16.83
CA ALA A 85 17.86 20.79 -16.51
C ALA A 85 17.70 20.02 -15.18
N ALA A 86 18.70 19.22 -14.80
CA ALA A 86 18.70 18.49 -13.52
C ALA A 86 18.44 19.38 -12.29
N ALA A 87 18.79 20.67 -12.36
CA ALA A 87 18.51 21.65 -11.29
C ALA A 87 17.02 21.97 -11.11
N ASN A 88 16.18 21.62 -12.09
CA ASN A 88 14.72 21.73 -12.02
C ASN A 88 14.06 20.51 -11.36
N VAL A 89 14.81 19.44 -11.06
CA VAL A 89 14.25 18.27 -10.38
C VAL A 89 14.01 18.59 -8.92
N THR A 90 12.84 18.21 -8.42
CA THR A 90 12.43 18.36 -7.02
C THR A 90 11.68 17.13 -6.54
N SER A 91 11.39 17.04 -5.25
CA SER A 91 10.50 16.00 -4.72
C SER A 91 9.09 16.19 -5.27
N GLY A 92 8.57 15.14 -5.92
CA GLY A 92 7.22 15.09 -6.44
C GLY A 92 6.17 14.76 -5.39
N ALA A 93 4.92 14.75 -5.81
CA ALA A 93 3.84 14.08 -5.10
C ALA A 93 4.03 12.56 -5.14
N LEU A 94 4.50 12.06 -6.27
CA LEU A 94 4.95 10.69 -6.51
C LEU A 94 6.41 10.77 -6.98
N GLY A 95 7.33 10.22 -6.19
CA GLY A 95 8.75 10.20 -6.55
C GLY A 95 9.36 11.58 -6.86
N GLN A 96 9.74 11.83 -8.11
CA GLN A 96 10.37 13.06 -8.57
C GLN A 96 9.46 13.88 -9.48
N ALA A 97 9.63 15.20 -9.42
CA ALA A 97 8.88 16.14 -10.23
C ALA A 97 9.78 17.16 -10.90
N VAL A 98 9.20 17.88 -11.86
CA VAL A 98 9.86 18.99 -12.55
C VAL A 98 9.32 20.33 -12.04
N LEU A 99 10.23 21.21 -11.62
CA LEU A 99 9.96 22.58 -11.21
C LEU A 99 10.08 23.53 -12.41
N PHE A 100 8.96 24.17 -12.75
CA PHE A 100 8.87 25.20 -13.78
C PHE A 100 8.92 26.60 -13.15
N ASP A 101 9.65 27.51 -13.79
CA ASP A 101 9.79 28.91 -13.38
C ASP A 101 9.25 29.83 -14.49
N LYS A 102 8.22 30.60 -14.15
CA LYS A 102 7.60 31.57 -15.06
C LYS A 102 8.55 32.70 -15.48
N GLY A 103 9.59 32.97 -14.71
CA GLY A 103 10.66 33.90 -15.05
C GLY A 103 11.53 33.44 -16.22
N ILE A 104 11.49 32.15 -16.59
CA ILE A 104 12.31 31.56 -17.64
C ILE A 104 11.45 31.32 -18.89
N SER A 105 11.76 32.06 -19.96
CA SER A 105 11.03 31.99 -21.22
C SER A 105 11.22 30.63 -21.90
N GLY A 106 10.11 30.00 -22.32
CA GLY A 106 10.13 28.78 -23.12
C GLY A 106 10.52 27.52 -22.35
N GLN A 107 10.34 27.50 -21.02
CA GLN A 107 10.36 26.25 -20.26
C GLN A 107 9.13 25.42 -20.57
N ALA A 108 9.32 24.18 -21.00
CA ALA A 108 8.25 23.23 -21.28
C ALA A 108 8.81 21.82 -21.44
N VAL A 109 7.94 20.82 -21.34
CA VAL A 109 8.18 19.49 -21.90
C VAL A 109 7.43 19.42 -23.22
N SER A 110 8.12 19.10 -24.31
CA SER A 110 7.54 19.02 -25.65
C SER A 110 7.34 17.58 -26.07
N VAL A 111 6.10 17.14 -26.08
CA VAL A 111 5.64 15.77 -26.39
C VAL A 111 5.51 15.52 -27.90
N GLY A 112 5.68 16.57 -28.72
CA GLY A 112 5.53 16.43 -30.18
C GLY A 112 4.07 16.42 -30.61
N SER A 113 3.83 16.03 -31.87
CA SER A 113 2.48 15.93 -32.46
C SER A 113 2.06 14.46 -32.57
N ALA A 114 1.99 13.80 -31.43
CA ALA A 114 1.63 12.39 -31.33
C ALA A 114 0.21 12.13 -31.84
N ALA A 115 0.05 11.19 -32.79
CA ALA A 115 -1.24 10.82 -33.35
C ALA A 115 -2.24 10.30 -32.30
N ALA A 116 -1.74 9.69 -31.21
CA ALA A 116 -2.57 9.22 -30.11
C ALA A 116 -3.22 10.35 -29.29
N LEU A 117 -2.68 11.57 -29.38
CA LEU A 117 -3.20 12.77 -28.72
C LEU A 117 -4.01 13.66 -29.67
N ASP A 118 -4.10 13.26 -30.94
CA ASP A 118 -4.78 14.03 -31.96
C ASP A 118 -6.28 13.89 -31.83
N ASP A 119 -6.93 15.04 -31.85
CA ASP A 119 -8.35 15.17 -32.02
C ASP A 119 -9.29 14.44 -31.04
N LEU A 120 -8.80 14.14 -29.84
CA LEU A 120 -9.57 13.51 -28.77
C LEU A 120 -10.92 14.21 -28.52
N THR A 121 -12.01 13.57 -28.96
CA THR A 121 -13.39 14.09 -28.82
C THR A 121 -13.87 13.99 -27.38
N GLN A 122 -13.53 12.89 -26.70
CA GLN A 122 -13.61 12.74 -25.26
C GLN A 122 -12.19 12.67 -24.71
N ARG A 123 -11.96 13.33 -23.58
CA ARG A 123 -10.64 13.30 -22.95
C ARG A 123 -10.69 13.53 -21.45
N THR A 124 -9.66 12.98 -20.79
CA THR A 124 -9.32 13.30 -19.42
C THR A 124 -7.85 13.65 -19.33
N VAL A 125 -7.50 14.72 -18.62
CA VAL A 125 -6.11 15.05 -18.26
C VAL A 125 -6.00 15.10 -16.76
N VAL A 126 -5.05 14.37 -16.19
CA VAL A 126 -4.80 14.28 -14.74
C VAL A 126 -3.33 14.58 -14.48
N MET A 127 -3.01 15.31 -13.41
CA MET A 127 -1.64 15.56 -12.99
C MET A 127 -1.57 16.02 -11.55
N TRP A 128 -0.39 15.90 -10.96
CA TRP A 128 -0.05 16.54 -9.69
C TRP A 128 0.60 17.89 -9.94
N ILE A 129 0.18 18.90 -9.17
CA ILE A 129 0.73 20.26 -9.24
C ILE A 129 1.07 20.78 -7.85
N ARG A 130 2.11 21.61 -7.77
CA ARG A 130 2.46 22.43 -6.60
C ARG A 130 2.71 23.87 -7.04
N PRO A 131 1.65 24.69 -7.17
CA PRO A 131 1.77 26.07 -7.63
C PRO A 131 2.56 26.93 -6.63
N THR A 132 3.45 27.80 -7.11
CA THR A 132 4.16 28.76 -6.26
C THR A 132 3.62 30.17 -6.50
N GLY A 133 2.68 30.58 -5.65
CA GLY A 133 2.02 31.88 -5.70
C GLY A 133 0.95 32.03 -6.79
N THR A 134 0.20 33.14 -6.73
CA THR A 134 -0.83 33.45 -7.72
C THR A 134 -0.21 33.88 -9.05
N GLN A 135 -0.68 33.30 -10.15
CA GLN A 135 -0.15 33.54 -11.49
C GLN A 135 -1.22 34.14 -12.41
N SER A 136 -0.82 35.07 -13.29
CA SER A 136 -1.73 35.64 -14.30
C SER A 136 -2.25 34.57 -15.26
N VAL A 137 -1.35 33.81 -15.87
CA VAL A 137 -1.59 32.54 -16.57
C VAL A 137 -0.34 31.67 -16.37
N GLY A 138 -0.52 30.37 -16.12
CA GLY A 138 0.52 29.35 -16.11
C GLY A 138 0.02 28.07 -16.75
N THR A 139 0.66 27.62 -17.84
CA THR A 139 0.21 26.47 -18.65
C THR A 139 0.52 25.15 -17.95
N LEU A 140 -0.48 24.29 -17.77
CA LEU A 140 -0.30 22.94 -17.24
C LEU A 140 -0.18 21.92 -18.37
N PHE A 141 -1.16 21.91 -19.28
CA PHE A 141 -1.14 21.07 -20.48
C PHE A 141 -1.72 21.82 -21.68
N THR A 142 -1.11 21.68 -22.84
CA THR A 142 -1.64 22.21 -24.11
C THR A 142 -1.42 21.25 -25.27
N LYS A 143 -2.38 21.21 -26.17
CA LYS A 143 -2.29 20.66 -27.54
C LYS A 143 -2.98 21.58 -28.55
N ASP A 144 -3.54 22.70 -28.10
CA ASP A 144 -4.38 23.56 -28.92
C ASP A 144 -3.60 24.79 -29.42
N PHE A 145 -3.97 25.29 -30.60
CA PHE A 145 -3.16 26.24 -31.38
C PHE A 145 -3.07 27.66 -30.79
N SER A 146 -4.07 28.06 -29.98
CA SER A 146 -4.26 29.44 -29.54
C SER A 146 -4.30 29.61 -28.02
N SER A 147 -4.52 28.54 -27.27
CA SER A 147 -4.66 28.59 -25.82
C SER A 147 -4.35 27.24 -25.18
N PRO A 148 -3.89 27.23 -23.92
CA PRO A 148 -3.66 25.99 -23.20
C PRO A 148 -4.99 25.31 -22.87
N LEU A 149 -5.04 23.99 -23.07
CA LEU A 149 -6.20 23.16 -22.72
C LEU A 149 -6.48 23.23 -21.22
N LEU A 150 -5.43 23.12 -20.39
CA LEU A 150 -5.50 23.26 -18.93
C LEU A 150 -4.41 24.21 -18.44
N SER A 151 -4.79 25.17 -17.59
CA SER A 151 -3.89 26.18 -17.05
C SER A 151 -4.36 26.73 -15.70
N MET A 152 -3.48 27.41 -15.00
CA MET A 152 -3.81 28.24 -13.83
C MET A 152 -3.96 29.70 -14.25
N SER A 153 -5.01 30.38 -13.79
CA SER A 153 -5.26 31.80 -14.07
C SER A 153 -5.90 32.49 -12.88
N GLY A 154 -5.26 33.51 -12.31
CA GLY A 154 -5.77 34.23 -11.14
C GLY A 154 -5.96 33.34 -9.91
N GLY A 155 -5.27 32.20 -9.84
CA GLY A 155 -5.42 31.19 -8.78
C GLY A 155 -6.46 30.10 -9.08
N SER A 156 -7.25 30.21 -10.14
CA SER A 156 -8.23 29.19 -10.52
C SER A 156 -7.68 28.26 -11.60
N LEU A 157 -8.18 27.03 -11.66
CA LEU A 157 -8.03 26.20 -12.85
C LEU A 157 -8.82 26.83 -13.99
N MET A 158 -8.26 26.83 -15.18
CA MET A 158 -8.85 27.37 -16.40
C MET A 158 -8.75 26.34 -17.51
N VAL A 159 -9.89 26.05 -18.13
CA VAL A 159 -10.00 25.15 -19.28
C VAL A 159 -10.42 25.97 -20.50
N ARG A 160 -9.72 25.75 -21.62
CA ARG A 160 -10.07 26.30 -22.94
C ARG A 160 -10.30 25.18 -23.93
N ALA A 161 -11.25 25.36 -24.81
CA ALA A 161 -11.48 24.44 -25.93
C ALA A 161 -11.79 25.23 -27.20
N ASN A 162 -11.03 24.96 -28.27
CA ASN A 162 -11.14 25.72 -29.51
C ASN A 162 -12.29 25.23 -30.39
N PHE A 163 -13.13 26.16 -30.84
CA PHE A 163 -14.24 25.90 -31.77
C PHE A 163 -14.26 26.94 -32.91
N SER A 164 -14.86 26.57 -34.03
CA SER A 164 -14.80 27.36 -35.27
C SER A 164 -15.46 28.74 -35.18
N THR A 165 -16.34 28.97 -34.20
CA THR A 165 -17.10 30.22 -34.06
C THR A 165 -16.83 30.91 -32.73
N MET A 166 -16.96 30.18 -31.62
CA MET A 166 -16.62 30.71 -30.30
C MET A 166 -15.97 29.62 -29.46
N ASP A 167 -14.77 29.90 -28.96
CA ASP A 167 -14.06 28.99 -28.05
C ASP A 167 -14.78 28.90 -26.71
N GLY A 168 -14.77 27.70 -26.14
CA GLY A 168 -15.23 27.47 -24.78
C GLY A 168 -14.21 27.94 -23.75
N TRP A 169 -14.70 28.54 -22.66
CA TRP A 169 -13.87 29.03 -21.56
C TRP A 169 -14.58 28.82 -20.22
N TRP A 170 -13.92 28.04 -19.36
CA TRP A 170 -14.40 27.72 -18.02
C TRP A 170 -13.31 27.96 -16.98
N ILE A 171 -13.73 28.31 -15.76
CA ILE A 171 -12.86 28.46 -14.60
C ILE A 171 -13.43 27.72 -13.39
N SER A 172 -12.56 27.18 -12.54
CA SER A 172 -12.98 26.66 -11.24
C SER A 172 -13.35 27.80 -10.29
N GLU A 173 -14.35 27.59 -9.45
CA GLU A 173 -14.72 28.55 -8.39
C GLU A 173 -13.84 28.39 -7.14
N VAL A 174 -13.12 27.27 -7.05
CA VAL A 174 -12.17 26.96 -5.99
C VAL A 174 -10.76 26.93 -6.56
N SER A 175 -9.81 27.46 -5.79
CA SER A 175 -8.40 27.55 -6.16
C SER A 175 -7.58 26.41 -5.54
N PRO A 176 -6.67 25.76 -6.30
CA PRO A 176 -5.57 25.01 -5.72
C PRO A 176 -4.75 25.89 -4.74
N GLN A 177 -4.33 25.29 -3.65
CA GLN A 177 -3.44 25.89 -2.66
C GLN A 177 -2.02 26.01 -3.19
N ASN A 178 -1.35 27.10 -2.84
CA ASN A 178 0.05 27.27 -3.18
C ASN A 178 0.93 26.42 -2.26
N ASP A 179 2.08 26.01 -2.78
CA ASP A 179 3.18 25.35 -2.08
C ASP A 179 2.84 23.97 -1.50
N VAL A 180 1.67 23.41 -1.84
CA VAL A 180 1.23 22.05 -1.49
C VAL A 180 1.01 21.24 -2.77
N TRP A 181 1.44 19.98 -2.78
CA TRP A 181 1.13 19.06 -3.87
C TRP A 181 -0.37 18.71 -3.86
N GLN A 182 -1.02 18.85 -5.02
CA GLN A 182 -2.42 18.53 -5.20
C GLN A 182 -2.64 17.88 -6.56
N GLN A 183 -3.51 16.87 -6.61
CA GLN A 183 -3.94 16.32 -7.89
C GLN A 183 -4.99 17.26 -8.49
N VAL A 184 -4.86 17.54 -9.78
CA VAL A 184 -5.88 18.23 -10.56
C VAL A 184 -6.25 17.37 -11.76
N ALA A 185 -7.54 17.37 -12.10
CA ALA A 185 -8.02 16.69 -13.29
C ALA A 185 -9.08 17.52 -14.03
N VAL A 186 -9.18 17.29 -15.33
CA VAL A 186 -10.29 17.77 -16.16
C VAL A 186 -10.80 16.63 -17.02
N THR A 187 -12.13 16.44 -17.04
CA THR A 187 -12.82 15.59 -18.01
C THR A 187 -13.65 16.47 -18.93
N TYR A 188 -13.61 16.23 -20.24
CA TYR A 188 -14.40 17.02 -21.19
C TYR A 188 -14.72 16.26 -22.48
N ASP A 189 -15.99 16.29 -22.85
CA ASP A 189 -16.50 15.81 -24.13
C ASP A 189 -16.76 17.00 -25.04
N ARG A 190 -15.90 17.23 -26.04
CA ARG A 190 -16.04 18.36 -26.97
C ARG A 190 -16.91 18.04 -28.19
N SER A 191 -17.54 16.86 -28.23
CA SER A 191 -18.48 16.52 -29.31
C SER A 191 -19.81 17.26 -29.18
N SER A 192 -20.07 17.85 -28.01
CA SER A 192 -21.21 18.72 -27.74
C SER A 192 -20.73 20.12 -27.32
N THR A 193 -21.54 21.12 -27.64
CA THR A 193 -21.31 22.52 -27.22
C THR A 193 -22.20 22.92 -26.05
N THR A 194 -22.97 21.99 -25.49
CA THR A 194 -23.95 22.25 -24.42
C THR A 194 -23.54 21.66 -23.07
N ASN A 195 -22.41 20.97 -23.02
CA ASN A 195 -21.85 20.39 -21.81
C ASN A 195 -20.57 21.13 -21.42
N ASP A 196 -20.37 21.21 -20.12
CA ASP A 196 -19.19 21.83 -19.52
C ASP A 196 -18.14 20.78 -19.14
N PRO A 197 -16.86 21.16 -19.08
CA PRO A 197 -15.83 20.31 -18.47
C PRO A 197 -16.12 20.14 -16.97
N VAL A 198 -15.80 18.95 -16.45
CA VAL A 198 -15.75 18.72 -15.00
C VAL A 198 -14.30 18.87 -14.56
N MET A 199 -14.06 19.72 -13.56
CA MET A 199 -12.74 19.92 -12.97
C MET A 199 -12.69 19.26 -11.60
N TYR A 200 -11.52 18.74 -11.22
CA TYR A 200 -11.30 18.10 -9.93
C TYR A 200 -10.06 18.67 -9.26
N ILE A 201 -10.10 18.74 -7.92
CA ILE A 201 -8.94 19.00 -7.06
C ILE A 201 -8.96 17.91 -5.99
N ASN A 202 -7.84 17.18 -5.86
CA ASN A 202 -7.68 16.11 -4.88
C ASN A 202 -8.77 15.03 -4.95
N GLY A 203 -9.09 14.56 -6.16
CA GLY A 203 -10.12 13.54 -6.37
C GLY A 203 -11.57 14.04 -6.29
N GLU A 204 -11.83 15.25 -5.80
CA GLU A 204 -13.19 15.81 -5.66
C GLU A 204 -13.52 16.79 -6.79
N SER A 205 -14.75 16.73 -7.32
CA SER A 205 -15.19 17.67 -8.35
C SER A 205 -15.45 19.05 -7.77
N VAL A 206 -15.06 20.09 -8.51
CA VAL A 206 -15.26 21.49 -8.11
C VAL A 206 -16.29 22.16 -8.99
N MET A 207 -16.95 23.17 -8.44
CA MET A 207 -17.87 24.01 -9.21
C MET A 207 -17.13 24.74 -10.32
N VAL A 208 -17.74 24.78 -11.50
CA VAL A 208 -17.21 25.40 -12.70
C VAL A 208 -18.13 26.54 -13.14
N SER A 209 -17.53 27.69 -13.41
CA SER A 209 -18.20 28.84 -14.03
C SER A 209 -17.89 28.87 -15.53
N GLU A 210 -18.93 28.82 -16.36
CA GLU A 210 -18.83 29.06 -17.81
C GLU A 210 -18.68 30.56 -18.07
N VAL A 211 -17.48 30.96 -18.49
CA VAL A 211 -17.16 32.35 -18.86
C VAL A 211 -17.62 32.62 -20.29
N LEU A 212 -17.40 31.66 -21.19
CA LEU A 212 -17.89 31.66 -22.57
C LEU A 212 -18.25 30.25 -23.00
N GLY A 213 -19.49 30.06 -23.46
CA GLY A 213 -19.96 28.80 -24.03
C GLY A 213 -19.46 28.59 -25.47
N PRO A 214 -19.03 27.37 -25.82
CA PRO A 214 -18.53 27.07 -27.15
C PRO A 214 -19.64 27.13 -28.21
N SER A 215 -19.28 27.48 -29.45
CA SER A 215 -20.19 27.34 -30.59
C SER A 215 -19.46 27.05 -31.90
N GLY A 216 -20.16 26.37 -32.82
CA GLY A 216 -19.59 25.86 -34.07
C GLY A 216 -19.07 24.43 -33.92
N SER A 217 -18.09 24.05 -34.73
CA SER A 217 -17.45 22.73 -34.68
C SER A 217 -16.11 22.81 -33.95
N TYR A 218 -15.70 21.74 -33.26
CA TYR A 218 -14.37 21.70 -32.65
C TYR A 218 -13.29 21.88 -33.73
N VAL A 219 -12.22 22.61 -33.39
CA VAL A 219 -11.08 22.82 -34.28
C VAL A 219 -10.12 21.65 -34.16
N SER A 220 -9.67 21.11 -35.29
CA SER A 220 -8.69 20.03 -35.28
C SER A 220 -7.36 20.51 -34.70
N ASN A 221 -6.77 19.70 -33.83
CA ASN A 221 -5.47 19.96 -33.22
C ASN A 221 -4.39 18.95 -33.66
N ALA A 222 -4.67 18.15 -34.69
CA ALA A 222 -3.76 17.10 -35.16
C ALA A 222 -2.38 17.62 -35.64
N ALA A 223 -2.30 18.87 -36.08
CA ALA A 223 -1.05 19.48 -36.51
C ALA A 223 -0.27 20.17 -35.38
N ASN A 224 -0.83 20.22 -34.16
CA ASN A 224 -0.26 20.98 -33.06
C ASN A 224 0.66 20.13 -32.20
N THR A 225 1.64 20.76 -31.56
CA THR A 225 2.53 20.10 -30.60
C THR A 225 1.92 20.11 -29.20
N ALA A 226 1.98 18.97 -28.50
CA ALA A 226 1.63 18.88 -27.09
C ALA A 226 2.77 19.39 -26.20
N HIS A 227 2.41 20.16 -25.17
CA HIS A 227 3.36 20.61 -24.15
C HIS A 227 2.81 20.47 -22.72
N ILE A 228 3.72 20.20 -21.79
CA ILE A 228 3.48 20.18 -20.34
C ILE A 228 4.27 21.32 -19.69
N GLY A 229 3.63 22.03 -18.75
CA GLY A 229 4.25 23.06 -17.91
C GLY A 229 4.57 24.40 -18.59
N GLY A 230 4.44 24.48 -19.91
CA GLY A 230 4.63 25.72 -20.65
C GLY A 230 4.21 25.61 -22.11
N TRP A 231 4.25 26.74 -22.81
CA TRP A 231 3.92 26.81 -24.23
C TRP A 231 5.04 27.52 -24.99
N LEU A 232 5.66 26.81 -25.94
CA LEU A 232 6.83 27.30 -26.67
C LEU A 232 6.58 28.66 -27.35
N GLY A 233 7.58 29.55 -27.24
CA GLY A 233 7.53 30.87 -27.86
C GLY A 233 6.64 31.89 -27.14
N THR A 234 6.11 31.57 -25.96
CA THR A 234 5.26 32.45 -25.15
C THR A 234 5.82 32.64 -23.73
N SER A 235 5.25 33.60 -22.98
CA SER A 235 5.58 33.85 -21.57
C SER A 235 4.61 33.17 -20.57
N VAL A 236 3.84 32.17 -21.01
CA VAL A 236 2.80 31.52 -20.20
C VAL A 236 3.24 30.18 -19.59
N THR A 237 4.48 30.11 -19.11
CA THR A 237 4.99 28.97 -18.32
C THR A 237 4.32 28.92 -16.94
N PHE A 238 4.08 27.71 -16.44
CA PHE A 238 3.67 27.49 -15.06
C PHE A 238 4.80 27.81 -14.07
N ASN A 239 4.45 28.41 -12.94
CA ASN A 239 5.35 28.63 -11.81
C ASN A 239 5.03 27.62 -10.70
N GLY A 240 5.83 26.56 -10.58
CA GLY A 240 5.59 25.49 -9.61
C GLY A 240 6.01 24.11 -10.10
N GLY A 241 5.81 23.11 -9.24
CA GLY A 241 6.08 21.71 -9.57
C GLY A 241 4.94 21.08 -10.37
N ILE A 242 5.28 20.26 -11.37
CA ILE A 242 4.33 19.35 -12.05
C ILE A 242 4.89 17.93 -11.97
N ASP A 243 3.99 16.99 -11.76
CA ASP A 243 4.30 15.58 -11.54
C ASP A 243 3.19 14.68 -12.12
N ASP A 244 3.57 13.47 -12.53
CA ASP A 244 2.70 12.33 -12.84
C ASP A 244 1.49 12.66 -13.75
N VAL A 245 1.79 13.16 -14.95
CA VAL A 245 0.82 13.64 -15.94
C VAL A 245 0.27 12.49 -16.75
N ARG A 246 -1.06 12.35 -16.82
CA ARG A 246 -1.78 11.35 -17.61
C ARG A 246 -2.79 11.98 -18.56
N VAL A 247 -2.93 11.40 -19.74
CA VAL A 247 -3.94 11.78 -20.74
C VAL A 247 -4.71 10.55 -21.20
N TYR A 248 -6.04 10.65 -21.16
CA TYR A 248 -6.96 9.60 -21.59
C TYR A 248 -7.78 10.07 -22.79
N ASN A 249 -8.09 9.15 -23.71
CA ASN A 249 -8.99 9.35 -24.85
C ASN A 249 -10.48 9.12 -24.52
N ARG A 250 -10.81 9.03 -23.23
CA ARG A 250 -12.18 8.87 -22.72
C ARG A 250 -12.44 9.74 -21.50
N ILE A 251 -13.70 9.84 -21.12
CA ILE A 251 -14.13 10.45 -19.86
C ILE A 251 -13.91 9.45 -18.73
N LEU A 252 -13.05 9.79 -17.77
CA LEU A 252 -12.98 9.07 -16.52
C LEU A 252 -14.17 9.43 -15.63
N SER A 253 -14.67 8.45 -14.91
CA SER A 253 -15.68 8.63 -13.87
C SER A 253 -15.08 9.32 -12.63
N PRO A 254 -15.90 9.95 -11.78
CA PRO A 254 -15.44 10.52 -10.51
C PRO A 254 -14.68 9.50 -9.63
N ASP A 255 -15.10 8.23 -9.62
CA ASP A 255 -14.45 7.18 -8.84
C ASP A 255 -13.05 6.85 -9.39
N GLU A 256 -12.87 6.81 -10.71
CA GLU A 256 -11.55 6.63 -11.33
C GLU A 256 -10.60 7.80 -11.05
N ILE A 257 -11.12 9.04 -11.05
CA ILE A 257 -10.34 10.23 -10.67
C ILE A 257 -9.93 10.17 -9.19
N ALA A 258 -10.85 9.78 -8.31
CA ALA A 258 -10.57 9.59 -6.89
C ALA A 258 -9.55 8.46 -6.64
N GLN A 259 -9.60 7.37 -7.42
CA GLN A 259 -8.59 6.30 -7.38
C GLN A 259 -7.22 6.82 -7.79
N LEU A 260 -7.13 7.60 -8.88
CA LEU A 260 -5.87 8.25 -9.29
C LEU A 260 -5.33 9.20 -8.21
N TYR A 261 -6.20 9.86 -7.45
CA TYR A 261 -5.79 10.72 -6.33
C TYR A 261 -5.25 9.89 -5.16
N ALA A 262 -5.97 8.83 -4.80
CA ALA A 262 -5.60 7.92 -3.72
C ALA A 262 -4.27 7.20 -4.00
N MET A 263 -3.95 6.91 -5.27
CA MET A 263 -2.66 6.38 -5.68
C MET A 263 -1.52 7.38 -5.43
N GLY A 264 -1.75 8.68 -5.65
CA GLY A 264 -0.72 9.72 -5.47
C GLY A 264 -0.58 10.30 -4.07
N GLU A 265 -1.58 10.20 -3.19
CA GLU A 265 -1.46 10.55 -1.76
C GLU A 265 -0.68 9.53 -0.94
N GLY A 266 -0.35 8.37 -1.51
CA GLY A 266 0.01 7.18 -0.76
C GLY A 266 -1.16 6.72 0.10
N VAL A 267 -2.12 6.01 -0.50
CA VAL A 267 -3.22 5.25 0.14
C VAL A 267 -3.66 5.78 1.52
N LYS A 268 -4.45 6.86 1.53
CA LYS A 268 -5.36 7.20 2.65
C LYS A 268 -6.78 6.79 2.28
N VAL A 269 -7.11 5.50 2.42
CA VAL A 269 -8.50 5.05 2.22
C VAL A 269 -9.31 5.38 3.48
N ALA A 270 -10.21 6.35 3.36
CA ALA A 270 -11.32 6.51 4.28
C ALA A 270 -12.35 5.38 4.02
N THR A 271 -12.65 4.63 5.06
CA THR A 271 -13.59 3.51 5.11
C THR A 271 -14.98 3.94 4.61
N THR A 272 -15.39 3.55 3.39
CA THR A 272 -16.71 2.98 3.00
C THR A 272 -16.75 2.78 1.47
N ILE A 273 -16.27 1.63 0.98
CA ILE A 273 -16.86 0.98 -0.21
C ILE A 273 -16.99 -0.50 0.11
N VAL A 274 -18.19 -1.02 -0.12
CA VAL A 274 -18.55 -2.43 0.03
C VAL A 274 -17.76 -3.23 -1.00
N SER A 275 -16.88 -4.13 -0.52
CA SER A 275 -16.30 -5.29 -1.22
C SER A 275 -16.18 -5.21 -2.75
N ALA A 276 -15.06 -4.69 -3.25
CA ALA A 276 -14.27 -5.48 -4.18
C ALA A 276 -13.25 -6.24 -3.33
N ALA A 277 -13.07 -7.54 -3.54
CA ALA A 277 -11.92 -8.25 -2.99
C ALA A 277 -10.66 -7.42 -3.32
N SER A 278 -9.68 -7.38 -2.41
CA SER A 278 -8.46 -6.65 -2.70
C SER A 278 -7.90 -7.20 -4.02
N THR A 279 -7.51 -6.34 -4.97
CA THR A 279 -6.94 -6.82 -6.25
C THR A 279 -5.66 -7.63 -6.02
N LEU A 280 -5.09 -7.61 -4.80
CA LEU A 280 -3.93 -8.41 -4.38
C LEU A 280 -4.30 -9.77 -3.79
N ASP A 281 -5.56 -10.06 -3.51
CA ASP A 281 -6.02 -11.42 -3.21
C ASP A 281 -6.45 -12.13 -4.51
N ASP A 282 -6.71 -11.37 -5.58
CA ASP A 282 -7.03 -11.93 -6.89
C ASP A 282 -5.83 -12.68 -7.46
N GLY A 283 -6.04 -13.96 -7.72
CA GLY A 283 -5.02 -14.89 -8.13
C GLY A 283 -4.00 -15.29 -7.05
N LEU A 284 -4.15 -14.85 -5.79
CA LEU A 284 -3.27 -15.28 -4.69
C LEU A 284 -3.63 -16.73 -4.30
N VAL A 285 -2.69 -17.66 -4.56
CA VAL A 285 -2.90 -19.12 -4.41
C VAL A 285 -2.04 -19.76 -3.34
N GLY A 286 -1.07 -19.02 -2.78
CA GLY A 286 -0.37 -19.41 -1.55
C GLY A 286 0.15 -18.17 -0.82
N HIS A 287 -0.01 -18.13 0.50
CA HIS A 287 0.53 -17.05 1.35
C HIS A 287 0.91 -17.59 2.73
N TRP A 288 2.21 -17.61 3.02
CA TRP A 288 2.78 -18.01 4.31
C TRP A 288 3.48 -16.82 4.95
N THR A 289 2.79 -16.18 5.91
CA THR A 289 3.31 -15.05 6.70
C THR A 289 4.34 -15.48 7.73
N PHE A 290 4.24 -16.72 8.23
CA PHE A 290 5.01 -17.24 9.38
C PHE A 290 4.86 -16.46 10.69
N ASP A 291 3.93 -15.52 10.74
CA ASP A 291 3.53 -14.82 11.94
C ASP A 291 2.90 -15.78 12.95
N GLY A 292 3.07 -15.54 14.24
CA GLY A 292 2.72 -16.51 15.28
C GLY A 292 1.24 -16.88 15.40
N VAL A 293 0.33 -16.17 14.74
CA VAL A 293 -1.08 -16.58 14.57
C VAL A 293 -1.25 -17.63 13.47
N ASP A 294 -0.34 -17.61 12.51
CA ASP A 294 -0.34 -18.42 11.30
C ASP A 294 0.66 -19.59 11.41
N ILE A 295 1.27 -19.78 12.59
CA ILE A 295 2.07 -20.95 12.96
C ILE A 295 1.46 -21.67 14.16
N SER A 296 1.32 -22.99 14.07
CA SER A 296 0.93 -23.87 15.19
C SER A 296 1.81 -25.11 15.23
N GLY A 297 2.70 -25.19 16.22
CA GLY A 297 3.69 -26.27 16.28
C GLY A 297 4.64 -26.20 15.09
N THR A 298 4.69 -27.27 14.28
CA THR A 298 5.45 -27.31 13.03
C THR A 298 4.59 -26.97 11.81
N THR A 299 3.35 -26.53 11.99
CA THR A 299 2.44 -26.23 10.89
C THR A 299 2.50 -24.73 10.56
N ALA A 300 2.78 -24.39 9.30
CA ALA A 300 2.67 -23.05 8.74
C ALA A 300 1.40 -22.94 7.90
N TYR A 301 0.42 -22.19 8.38
CA TYR A 301 -0.86 -22.03 7.69
C TYR A 301 -0.71 -21.15 6.45
N ASP A 302 -1.30 -21.62 5.36
CA ASP A 302 -1.57 -20.81 4.18
C ASP A 302 -2.83 -19.98 4.42
N LEU A 303 -2.76 -18.68 4.16
CA LEU A 303 -3.86 -17.73 4.38
C LEU A 303 -4.81 -17.61 3.19
N THR A 304 -4.55 -18.34 2.10
CA THR A 304 -5.41 -18.35 0.92
C THR A 304 -6.49 -19.43 0.98
N SER A 305 -7.39 -19.42 0.00
CA SER A 305 -8.41 -20.47 -0.15
C SER A 305 -7.86 -21.80 -0.67
N SER A 306 -6.58 -21.89 -1.06
CA SER A 306 -5.98 -23.16 -1.50
C SER A 306 -5.68 -24.08 -0.31
N TYR A 307 -5.49 -23.50 0.89
CA TYR A 307 -5.11 -24.19 2.13
C TYR A 307 -3.86 -25.05 1.96
N ALA A 308 -2.90 -24.59 1.14
CA ALA A 308 -1.61 -25.23 0.89
C ALA A 308 -0.69 -25.12 2.12
N THR A 309 -1.14 -25.68 3.24
CA THR A 309 -0.48 -25.56 4.55
C THR A 309 0.90 -26.22 4.50
N GLY A 310 1.92 -25.50 4.96
CA GLY A 310 3.29 -25.95 5.05
C GLY A 310 3.61 -26.67 6.37
N THR A 311 4.67 -27.46 6.36
CA THR A 311 5.24 -28.10 7.56
C THR A 311 6.72 -27.73 7.69
N LEU A 312 7.09 -27.13 8.82
CA LEU A 312 8.47 -26.87 9.22
C LEU A 312 9.18 -28.20 9.49
N THR A 313 10.36 -28.41 8.91
CA THR A 313 11.16 -29.63 9.03
C THR A 313 12.41 -29.42 9.87
N SER A 314 12.95 -30.52 10.40
CA SER A 314 14.30 -30.69 10.96
C SER A 314 14.81 -29.78 12.09
N GLY A 315 14.07 -28.74 12.47
CA GLY A 315 14.59 -27.75 13.41
C GLY A 315 14.15 -26.32 13.08
N ALA A 316 13.68 -26.10 11.84
CA ALA A 316 13.15 -24.84 11.35
C ALA A 316 12.21 -24.22 12.39
N ALA A 317 12.50 -22.97 12.75
CA ALA A 317 11.86 -22.32 13.88
C ALA A 317 11.50 -20.89 13.56
N VAL A 318 10.42 -20.42 14.18
CA VAL A 318 9.97 -19.03 14.06
C VAL A 318 11.02 -18.09 14.68
N ALA A 319 11.37 -17.03 13.97
CA ALA A 319 12.31 -16.00 14.37
C ALA A 319 11.77 -14.61 14.00
N GLY A 320 12.51 -13.53 14.30
CA GLY A 320 12.15 -12.19 13.82
C GLY A 320 12.22 -12.14 12.29
N GLY A 321 11.12 -11.73 11.66
CA GLY A 321 10.95 -11.61 10.20
C GLY A 321 11.31 -10.23 9.67
N ALA A 322 11.13 -10.03 8.36
CA ALA A 322 11.05 -8.71 7.74
C ALA A 322 9.76 -8.00 8.18
N ILE A 323 8.68 -8.76 8.35
CA ILE A 323 7.38 -8.37 8.86
C ILE A 323 7.06 -9.29 10.03
N GLY A 324 6.98 -8.74 11.24
CA GLY A 324 6.62 -9.58 12.39
C GLY A 324 7.57 -10.76 12.59
N GLN A 325 7.11 -11.98 12.32
CA GLN A 325 7.91 -13.20 12.46
C GLN A 325 8.09 -13.92 11.12
N GLY A 326 9.31 -14.41 10.88
CA GLY A 326 9.65 -15.30 9.76
C GLY A 326 10.11 -16.66 10.27
N ILE A 327 10.68 -17.48 9.38
CA ILE A 327 11.35 -18.74 9.74
C ILE A 327 12.85 -18.58 9.62
N ALA A 328 13.59 -19.07 10.62
CA ALA A 328 15.03 -19.26 10.56
C ALA A 328 15.35 -20.68 10.07
N LEU A 329 16.32 -20.75 9.16
CA LEU A 329 16.79 -21.94 8.46
C LEU A 329 18.31 -22.02 8.62
N ASP A 330 18.82 -23.18 9.01
CA ASP A 330 20.21 -23.35 9.43
C ASP A 330 21.21 -23.67 8.29
N GLY A 331 20.71 -23.78 7.05
CA GLY A 331 21.52 -24.14 5.88
C GLY A 331 21.98 -25.59 5.84
N SER A 332 21.33 -26.50 6.58
CA SER A 332 21.66 -27.93 6.59
C SER A 332 20.50 -28.83 6.19
N ASP A 333 19.37 -28.76 6.89
CA ASP A 333 18.20 -29.60 6.60
C ASP A 333 16.85 -28.97 6.98
N ASP A 334 16.86 -27.68 7.35
CA ASP A 334 15.70 -26.88 7.70
C ASP A 334 15.01 -26.30 6.46
N PHE A 335 13.70 -26.53 6.32
CA PHE A 335 12.84 -25.91 5.31
C PHE A 335 11.36 -25.96 5.72
N VAL A 336 10.50 -25.33 4.93
CA VAL A 336 9.04 -25.55 4.99
C VAL A 336 8.62 -26.34 3.77
N THR A 337 7.93 -27.47 3.98
CA THR A 337 7.39 -28.29 2.89
C THR A 337 5.88 -28.20 2.80
N VAL A 338 5.40 -27.97 1.59
CA VAL A 338 3.98 -27.96 1.22
C VAL A 338 3.76 -29.17 0.32
N ALA A 339 2.79 -30.01 0.68
CA ALA A 339 2.45 -31.18 -0.13
C ALA A 339 2.02 -30.76 -1.54
N ASP A 340 2.27 -31.63 -2.52
CA ASP A 340 1.89 -31.39 -3.90
C ASP A 340 0.40 -30.98 -4.03
N THR A 341 0.16 -29.91 -4.79
CA THR A 341 -1.16 -29.31 -4.96
C THR A 341 -1.24 -28.59 -6.30
N ALA A 342 -2.39 -28.78 -6.98
CA ALA A 342 -2.68 -28.15 -8.27
C ALA A 342 -2.70 -26.61 -8.22
N ALA A 343 -2.81 -26.01 -7.03
CA ALA A 343 -2.74 -24.57 -6.86
C ALA A 343 -1.33 -23.99 -7.13
N LEU A 344 -0.30 -24.83 -7.06
CA LEU A 344 1.11 -24.46 -7.27
C LEU A 344 1.70 -25.15 -8.52
N ASP A 345 0.84 -25.77 -9.34
CA ASP A 345 1.16 -26.35 -10.63
C ASP A 345 0.77 -25.37 -11.73
N PHE A 346 1.77 -24.92 -12.51
CA PHE A 346 1.56 -23.98 -13.61
C PHE A 346 1.66 -24.71 -14.93
N GLY A 347 0.52 -24.91 -15.59
CA GLY A 347 0.45 -25.59 -16.88
C GLY A 347 0.99 -24.74 -18.03
N ALA A 348 0.93 -25.28 -19.25
CA ALA A 348 1.32 -24.54 -20.44
C ALA A 348 0.56 -23.21 -20.57
N SER A 349 1.28 -22.12 -20.87
CA SER A 349 0.72 -20.75 -20.96
C SER A 349 0.17 -20.19 -19.65
N ALA A 350 0.60 -20.72 -18.51
CA ALA A 350 0.26 -20.15 -17.21
C ALA A 350 1.22 -19.02 -16.84
N ASP A 351 0.64 -17.86 -16.55
CA ASP A 351 1.35 -16.76 -15.91
C ASP A 351 1.33 -16.95 -14.39
N PHE A 352 2.39 -16.52 -13.70
CA PHE A 352 2.44 -16.59 -12.24
C PHE A 352 3.37 -15.53 -11.65
N THR A 353 3.30 -15.36 -10.33
CA THR A 353 4.24 -14.50 -9.60
C THR A 353 4.69 -15.19 -8.33
N LEU A 354 6.00 -15.17 -8.06
CA LEU A 354 6.60 -15.64 -6.81
C LEU A 354 7.13 -14.44 -6.03
N SER A 355 6.99 -14.45 -4.71
CA SER A 355 7.44 -13.35 -3.84
C SER A 355 7.82 -13.86 -2.46
N GLY A 356 8.78 -13.18 -1.84
CA GLY A 356 9.11 -13.41 -0.45
C GLY A 356 10.19 -12.47 0.05
N TRP A 357 10.31 -12.39 1.37
CA TRP A 357 11.44 -11.76 2.04
C TRP A 357 12.50 -12.79 2.38
N PHE A 358 13.76 -12.41 2.23
CA PHE A 358 14.89 -13.23 2.62
C PHE A 358 15.97 -12.40 3.27
N ARG A 359 16.72 -13.04 4.17
CA ARG A 359 17.93 -12.51 4.78
C ARG A 359 18.95 -13.62 4.84
N ARG A 360 19.99 -13.48 4.03
CA ARG A 360 21.06 -14.46 3.89
C ARG A 360 22.06 -14.30 5.03
N GLU A 361 22.38 -15.37 5.76
CA GLU A 361 23.30 -15.34 6.91
C GLU A 361 24.63 -16.04 6.62
N SER A 362 24.65 -16.97 5.67
CA SER A 362 25.85 -17.59 5.11
C SER A 362 25.75 -17.62 3.58
N TYR A 363 26.89 -17.68 2.89
CA TYR A 363 26.96 -17.68 1.42
C TYR A 363 28.02 -18.67 0.90
N THR A 364 28.25 -19.75 1.64
CA THR A 364 29.30 -20.74 1.36
C THR A 364 28.86 -21.90 0.47
N THR A 365 27.57 -21.97 0.17
CA THR A 365 26.89 -23.01 -0.59
C THR A 365 25.70 -22.36 -1.28
N ASP A 366 25.13 -23.06 -2.27
CA ASP A 366 23.94 -22.59 -2.94
C ASP A 366 22.75 -22.55 -1.98
N ASP A 367 21.91 -21.52 -2.15
CA ASP A 367 20.89 -21.13 -1.19
C ASP A 367 19.52 -21.06 -1.87
N THR A 368 18.68 -22.10 -1.71
CA THR A 368 17.36 -22.16 -2.35
C THR A 368 16.30 -21.42 -1.55
N LEU A 369 15.68 -20.39 -2.15
CA LEU A 369 14.60 -19.63 -1.51
C LEU A 369 13.26 -20.36 -1.63
N ILE A 370 12.90 -20.75 -2.86
CA ILE A 370 11.65 -21.45 -3.18
C ILE A 370 11.90 -22.43 -4.33
N ALA A 371 11.35 -23.64 -4.23
CA ALA A 371 11.42 -24.62 -5.30
C ALA A 371 10.17 -25.50 -5.41
N LYS A 372 9.82 -25.86 -6.65
CA LYS A 372 9.00 -27.03 -6.98
C LYS A 372 9.68 -27.84 -8.09
N ARG A 373 10.98 -28.07 -7.92
CA ARG A 373 11.93 -28.70 -8.83
C ARG A 373 13.08 -29.30 -8.01
N ASN A 374 13.77 -30.32 -8.53
CA ASN A 374 15.04 -30.81 -7.97
C ASN A 374 16.23 -30.41 -8.85
N GLY A 375 17.37 -30.20 -8.20
CA GLY A 375 18.69 -29.91 -8.75
C GLY A 375 18.81 -28.55 -9.44
N LEU A 376 19.62 -27.66 -8.86
CA LEU A 376 20.20 -26.49 -9.55
C LEU A 376 20.84 -26.97 -10.86
N ALA A 377 20.39 -26.43 -12.00
CA ALA A 377 20.86 -26.78 -13.35
C ALA A 377 20.66 -28.25 -13.80
N ASN A 378 19.78 -29.03 -13.17
CA ASN A 378 19.43 -30.40 -13.60
C ASN A 378 18.07 -30.47 -14.30
N THR A 379 17.84 -31.60 -14.95
CA THR A 379 16.81 -31.81 -15.96
C THR A 379 15.38 -32.01 -15.43
N ASP A 380 15.04 -31.59 -14.23
CA ASP A 380 13.70 -31.81 -13.70
C ASP A 380 12.78 -30.64 -14.06
N ASP A 381 11.56 -30.97 -14.47
CA ASP A 381 10.54 -29.99 -14.82
C ASP A 381 10.16 -29.16 -13.57
N GLY A 382 9.73 -27.91 -13.77
CA GLY A 382 9.23 -27.04 -12.70
C GLY A 382 9.97 -25.70 -12.60
N TYR A 383 9.89 -25.07 -11.43
CA TYR A 383 10.45 -23.74 -11.18
C TYR A 383 11.26 -23.68 -9.87
N ILE A 384 12.26 -22.80 -9.84
CA ILE A 384 13.14 -22.59 -8.70
C ILE A 384 13.66 -21.15 -8.64
N ALA A 385 13.76 -20.61 -7.42
CA ALA A 385 14.42 -19.35 -7.11
C ALA A 385 15.50 -19.59 -6.05
N TYR A 386 16.75 -19.22 -6.36
CA TYR A 386 17.91 -19.50 -5.51
C TYR A 386 18.97 -18.41 -5.62
N ILE A 387 19.98 -18.47 -4.75
CA ILE A 387 21.19 -17.64 -4.82
C ILE A 387 22.39 -18.57 -5.04
N ASP A 388 23.10 -18.38 -6.14
CA ASP A 388 24.26 -19.19 -6.55
C ASP A 388 25.50 -18.81 -5.74
N ASP A 389 26.24 -19.79 -5.23
CA ASP A 389 27.42 -19.56 -4.38
C ASP A 389 28.67 -19.10 -5.16
N ALA A 390 28.72 -19.33 -6.47
CA ALA A 390 29.86 -19.01 -7.29
C ALA A 390 29.88 -17.52 -7.67
N ASP A 391 28.72 -16.87 -7.77
CA ASP A 391 28.64 -15.44 -8.08
C ASP A 391 27.72 -14.58 -7.19
N ASP A 392 27.08 -15.19 -6.18
CA ASP A 392 26.21 -14.54 -5.18
C ASP A 392 24.99 -13.83 -5.76
N LYS A 393 24.54 -14.17 -6.98
CA LYS A 393 23.38 -13.54 -7.61
C LYS A 393 22.12 -14.34 -7.39
N PHE A 394 20.98 -13.64 -7.50
CA PHE A 394 19.68 -14.27 -7.51
C PHE A 394 19.40 -14.86 -8.89
N TYR A 395 18.99 -16.12 -8.90
CA TYR A 395 18.56 -16.87 -10.07
C TYR A 395 17.10 -17.24 -9.90
N PHE A 396 16.34 -17.04 -10.97
CA PHE A 396 15.08 -17.71 -11.17
C PHE A 396 15.17 -18.54 -12.45
N GLU A 397 14.78 -19.81 -12.35
CA GLU A 397 14.85 -20.76 -13.45
C GLU A 397 13.56 -21.55 -13.56
N VAL A 398 13.15 -21.79 -14.79
CA VAL A 398 12.11 -22.74 -15.14
C VAL A 398 12.64 -23.74 -16.16
N SER A 399 12.18 -24.98 -16.07
CA SER A 399 12.54 -26.00 -17.04
C SER A 399 11.39 -26.96 -17.33
N GLU A 400 11.36 -27.47 -18.55
CA GLU A 400 10.44 -28.50 -19.04
C GLU A 400 11.21 -29.54 -19.89
N ASN A 401 10.52 -30.61 -20.23
CA ASN A 401 10.91 -31.64 -21.19
C ASN A 401 12.19 -32.36 -20.74
N SER A 402 12.23 -32.67 -19.44
CA SER A 402 13.41 -33.25 -18.82
C SER A 402 14.65 -32.37 -19.06
N GLY A 403 14.55 -31.07 -18.79
CA GLY A 403 15.71 -30.18 -18.78
C GLY A 403 16.18 -29.64 -20.12
N THR A 404 15.56 -30.05 -21.23
CA THR A 404 16.05 -29.62 -22.56
C THR A 404 15.60 -28.22 -22.92
N ASP A 405 14.48 -27.79 -22.34
CA ASP A 405 13.91 -26.47 -22.51
C ASP A 405 14.02 -25.77 -21.17
N GLU A 406 14.87 -24.74 -21.11
CA GLU A 406 15.19 -24.00 -19.90
C GLU A 406 15.18 -22.51 -20.19
N TYR A 407 14.70 -21.74 -19.22
CA TYR A 407 14.74 -20.30 -19.23
C TYR A 407 15.20 -19.80 -17.87
N SER A 408 16.18 -18.88 -17.88
CA SER A 408 16.73 -18.31 -16.65
C SER A 408 16.67 -16.79 -16.66
N LEU A 409 16.51 -16.25 -15.46
CA LEU A 409 16.48 -14.83 -15.14
C LEU A 409 17.47 -14.60 -13.98
N VAL A 410 18.59 -13.95 -14.27
CA VAL A 410 19.69 -13.77 -13.31
C VAL A 410 19.82 -12.28 -12.96
N SER A 411 19.87 -11.93 -11.67
CA SER A 411 20.11 -10.54 -11.24
C SER A 411 21.46 -10.01 -11.73
N THR A 412 21.67 -8.70 -11.67
CA THR A 412 23.01 -8.12 -11.83
C THR A 412 23.65 -7.79 -10.49
N ARG A 413 22.83 -7.55 -9.46
CA ARG A 413 23.22 -7.39 -8.06
C ARG A 413 23.62 -8.73 -7.43
N THR A 414 24.56 -8.67 -6.47
CA THR A 414 24.94 -9.77 -5.59
C THR A 414 24.35 -9.59 -4.18
N PHE A 415 24.13 -10.70 -3.48
CA PHE A 415 23.49 -10.76 -2.16
C PHE A 415 24.45 -11.39 -1.15
N THR A 416 25.36 -10.57 -0.64
CA THR A 416 26.41 -10.95 0.34
C THR A 416 26.28 -10.21 1.67
N ASP A 417 25.33 -9.29 1.77
CA ASP A 417 25.01 -8.60 3.00
C ASP A 417 24.03 -9.42 3.86
N ASN A 418 23.82 -8.96 5.09
CA ASN A 418 22.95 -9.62 6.06
C ASN A 418 21.74 -8.73 6.39
N ASP A 419 21.24 -8.00 5.39
CA ASP A 419 20.01 -7.22 5.47
C ASP A 419 18.83 -8.02 4.91
N TRP A 420 17.61 -7.56 5.22
CA TRP A 420 16.40 -8.12 4.63
C TRP A 420 16.23 -7.58 3.21
N HIS A 421 15.99 -8.48 2.27
CA HIS A 421 15.61 -8.17 0.90
C HIS A 421 14.27 -8.78 0.56
N HIS A 422 13.55 -8.14 -0.34
CA HIS A 422 12.32 -8.68 -0.91
C HIS A 422 12.52 -9.00 -2.39
N PHE A 423 12.26 -10.24 -2.79
CA PHE A 423 12.23 -10.61 -4.20
C PHE A 423 10.79 -10.71 -4.69
N MET A 424 10.60 -10.40 -5.96
CA MET A 424 9.39 -10.73 -6.71
C MET A 424 9.74 -11.09 -8.14
N VAL A 425 9.30 -12.25 -8.60
CA VAL A 425 9.44 -12.69 -9.98
C VAL A 425 8.05 -12.71 -10.60
N THR A 426 7.82 -11.87 -11.61
CA THR A 426 6.62 -11.97 -12.46
C THR A 426 6.97 -12.83 -13.65
N TRP A 427 6.22 -13.90 -13.90
CA TRP A 427 6.34 -14.79 -15.06
C TRP A 427 5.15 -14.56 -15.99
N ASP A 428 5.44 -14.13 -17.21
CA ASP A 428 4.50 -13.99 -18.31
C ASP A 428 5.00 -14.92 -19.43
N ASP A 429 4.31 -16.04 -19.62
CA ASP A 429 4.72 -17.11 -20.54
C ASP A 429 4.65 -16.65 -22.01
N ASP A 430 3.79 -15.67 -22.29
CA ASP A 430 3.60 -15.12 -23.63
C ASP A 430 4.74 -14.18 -24.04
N ASN A 431 5.42 -13.54 -23.08
CA ASN A 431 6.39 -12.48 -23.37
C ASN A 431 7.55 -12.39 -22.36
N ALA A 432 8.75 -12.73 -22.84
CA ALA A 432 9.99 -12.57 -22.09
C ALA A 432 10.27 -11.13 -21.59
N ASN A 433 9.69 -10.08 -22.19
CA ASN A 433 9.83 -8.70 -21.70
C ASN A 433 8.92 -8.38 -20.50
N ASN A 434 7.89 -9.18 -20.27
CA ASN A 434 6.98 -9.06 -19.14
C ASN A 434 7.33 -10.02 -18.00
N THR A 435 8.23 -10.98 -18.26
CA THR A 435 8.88 -11.78 -17.22
C THR A 435 10.00 -10.98 -16.55
N ASN A 436 9.83 -10.58 -15.28
CA ASN A 436 10.67 -9.57 -14.63
C ASN A 436 11.04 -9.95 -13.19
N LEU A 437 12.22 -9.49 -12.74
CA LEU A 437 12.66 -9.57 -11.35
C LEU A 437 12.55 -8.19 -10.73
N PHE A 438 12.03 -8.14 -9.51
CA PHE A 438 12.04 -6.96 -8.67
C PHE A 438 12.74 -7.30 -7.36
N ILE A 439 13.65 -6.43 -6.95
CA ILE A 439 14.36 -6.50 -5.67
C ILE A 439 14.03 -5.24 -4.89
N ASP A 440 13.60 -5.41 -3.65
CA ASP A 440 13.23 -4.31 -2.74
C ASP A 440 12.20 -3.35 -3.37
N GLY A 441 11.23 -3.92 -4.12
CA GLY A 441 10.15 -3.19 -4.79
C GLY A 441 10.55 -2.42 -6.04
N THR A 442 11.81 -2.54 -6.46
CA THR A 442 12.35 -1.87 -7.64
C THR A 442 12.68 -2.88 -8.73
N TYR A 443 12.52 -2.50 -9.99
CA TYR A 443 12.88 -3.36 -11.13
C TYR A 443 14.38 -3.67 -11.10
N GLU A 444 14.74 -4.95 -11.08
CA GLU A 444 16.13 -5.40 -11.15
C GLU A 444 16.52 -5.64 -12.61
N THR A 445 17.68 -5.12 -13.01
CA THR A 445 18.21 -5.45 -14.33
C THR A 445 18.69 -6.91 -14.32
N THR A 446 18.24 -7.71 -15.29
CA THR A 446 18.53 -9.14 -15.34
C THR A 446 19.23 -9.57 -16.63
N VAL A 447 20.08 -10.59 -16.53
CA VAL A 447 20.54 -11.37 -17.68
C VAL A 447 19.57 -12.53 -17.91
N LYS A 448 18.97 -12.58 -19.11
CA LYS A 448 18.02 -13.62 -19.51
C LYS A 448 18.71 -14.63 -20.44
N THR A 449 18.56 -15.92 -20.18
CA THR A 449 19.02 -17.00 -21.09
C THR A 449 17.90 -17.98 -21.38
N GLY A 450 18.03 -18.75 -22.45
CA GLY A 450 16.97 -19.66 -22.91
C GLY A 450 15.98 -19.00 -23.88
N THR A 451 14.90 -19.72 -24.21
CA THR A 451 13.82 -19.24 -25.09
C THR A 451 12.48 -19.51 -24.43
N ILE A 452 11.77 -18.45 -24.02
CA ILE A 452 10.53 -18.59 -23.24
C ILE A 452 9.47 -19.40 -23.97
N GLY A 453 9.31 -19.22 -25.29
CA GLY A 453 8.32 -19.97 -26.07
C GLY A 453 8.62 -21.47 -26.25
N ASN A 454 9.73 -21.96 -25.70
CA ASN A 454 10.00 -23.40 -25.57
C ASN A 454 9.53 -23.96 -24.22
N ILE A 455 9.22 -23.09 -23.25
CA ILE A 455 8.69 -23.48 -21.95
C ILE A 455 7.20 -23.73 -22.11
N GLY A 456 6.74 -24.91 -21.70
CA GLY A 456 5.35 -25.34 -21.71
C GLY A 456 4.85 -25.61 -20.31
N ASP A 457 4.56 -26.87 -19.99
CA ASP A 457 3.91 -27.26 -18.74
C ASP A 457 4.91 -27.45 -17.58
N LEU A 458 4.86 -26.58 -16.58
CA LEU A 458 5.72 -26.63 -15.39
C LEU A 458 5.10 -27.43 -14.23
N SER A 459 4.00 -28.15 -14.44
CA SER A 459 3.36 -28.96 -13.39
C SER A 459 4.21 -30.17 -13.01
N THR A 460 4.29 -30.45 -11.72
CA THR A 460 5.11 -31.57 -11.21
C THR A 460 4.48 -32.20 -9.98
N ALA A 461 4.69 -33.50 -9.77
CA ALA A 461 4.24 -34.16 -8.55
C ALA A 461 5.16 -33.90 -7.33
N LEU A 462 6.10 -32.96 -7.45
CA LEU A 462 7.04 -32.63 -6.37
C LEU A 462 6.37 -31.74 -5.32
N ALA A 463 6.82 -31.86 -4.08
CA ALA A 463 6.43 -30.92 -3.03
C ALA A 463 6.94 -29.52 -3.36
N PHE A 464 6.16 -28.50 -3.06
CA PHE A 464 6.66 -27.13 -3.04
C PHE A 464 7.41 -26.89 -1.73
N ARG A 465 8.57 -26.25 -1.79
CA ARG A 465 9.39 -25.98 -0.61
C ARG A 465 9.86 -24.54 -0.56
N ILE A 466 9.94 -24.04 0.66
CA ILE A 466 10.50 -22.75 1.02
C ILE A 466 11.77 -23.04 1.82
N GLY A 467 12.92 -22.61 1.32
CA GLY A 467 14.20 -22.80 1.98
C GLY A 467 15.02 -24.03 1.59
N ALA A 468 14.60 -24.82 0.60
CA ALA A 468 15.36 -25.94 0.04
C ALA A 468 14.76 -26.39 -1.29
N GLU A 469 15.49 -27.18 -2.07
CA GLU A 469 14.96 -27.90 -3.22
C GLU A 469 13.93 -28.96 -2.83
N SER A 470 13.11 -29.39 -3.79
CA SER A 470 12.02 -30.37 -3.62
C SER A 470 12.44 -31.74 -3.08
N ASP A 471 13.72 -32.12 -3.21
CA ASP A 471 14.30 -33.32 -2.63
C ASP A 471 14.97 -33.05 -1.27
N GLY A 472 15.52 -31.85 -1.05
CA GLY A 472 16.09 -31.37 0.21
C GLY A 472 17.51 -30.86 0.08
N ASP A 473 18.05 -30.88 -1.14
CA ASP A 473 19.36 -30.36 -1.41
C ASP A 473 19.34 -28.81 -1.46
N ASN A 474 20.53 -28.22 -1.37
CA ASN A 474 20.78 -26.77 -1.38
C ASN A 474 19.90 -25.96 -0.40
N PRO A 475 19.92 -26.32 0.90
CA PRO A 475 19.14 -25.65 1.94
C PRO A 475 19.61 -24.22 2.19
N PHE A 476 18.66 -23.32 2.41
CA PHE A 476 18.92 -21.90 2.67
C PHE A 476 19.51 -21.66 4.06
N ALA A 477 20.64 -20.97 4.12
CA ALA A 477 21.28 -20.54 5.36
C ALA A 477 20.88 -19.10 5.73
N GLY A 478 19.75 -18.93 6.43
CA GLY A 478 19.31 -17.61 6.84
C GLY A 478 17.88 -17.53 7.36
N LYS A 479 17.15 -16.48 6.97
CA LYS A 479 15.74 -16.29 7.32
C LYS A 479 14.90 -16.00 6.09
N VAL A 480 13.67 -16.50 6.10
CA VAL A 480 12.66 -16.27 5.06
C VAL A 480 11.36 -15.81 5.71
N ASP A 481 10.62 -14.93 5.03
CA ASP A 481 9.40 -14.33 5.56
C ASP A 481 8.38 -13.97 4.45
N ASP A 482 7.09 -13.96 4.81
CA ASP A 482 5.95 -13.47 4.02
C ASP A 482 5.90 -13.93 2.55
N VAL A 483 6.07 -15.24 2.34
CA VAL A 483 6.12 -15.86 1.00
C VAL A 483 4.73 -15.88 0.36
N LYS A 484 4.66 -15.46 -0.90
CA LYS A 484 3.43 -15.44 -1.71
C LYS A 484 3.62 -16.08 -3.07
N VAL A 485 2.55 -16.72 -3.54
CA VAL A 485 2.44 -17.28 -4.89
C VAL A 485 1.12 -16.83 -5.50
N TYR A 486 1.20 -16.26 -6.70
CA TYR A 486 0.06 -15.86 -7.51
C TYR A 486 -0.04 -16.72 -8.77
N ASN A 487 -1.24 -17.07 -9.21
CA ASN A 487 -1.49 -17.77 -10.48
C ASN A 487 -1.71 -16.80 -11.67
N ARG A 488 -1.08 -15.62 -11.59
CA ARG A 488 -1.03 -14.62 -12.65
C ARG A 488 0.24 -13.80 -12.53
N ALA A 489 0.68 -13.20 -13.63
CA ALA A 489 1.67 -12.14 -13.60
C ALA A 489 1.08 -10.90 -12.92
N LEU A 490 1.78 -10.37 -11.91
CA LEU A 490 1.43 -9.08 -11.30
C LEU A 490 1.93 -7.93 -12.17
N SER A 491 1.14 -6.86 -12.26
CA SER A 491 1.59 -5.59 -12.85
C SER A 491 2.61 -4.89 -11.95
N THR A 492 3.45 -4.00 -12.50
CA THR A 492 4.41 -3.21 -11.70
C THR A 492 3.76 -2.44 -10.54
N ALA A 493 2.53 -1.95 -10.73
CA ALA A 493 1.77 -1.29 -9.66
C ALA A 493 1.32 -2.27 -8.55
N GLU A 494 1.00 -3.52 -8.90
CA GLU A 494 0.71 -4.58 -7.92
C GLU A 494 1.96 -5.08 -7.23
N VAL A 495 3.09 -5.17 -7.93
CA VAL A 495 4.41 -5.46 -7.36
C VAL A 495 4.76 -4.42 -6.29
N TYR A 496 4.67 -3.13 -6.64
CA TYR A 496 4.93 -2.05 -5.68
C TYR A 496 3.97 -2.10 -4.48
N ARG A 497 2.67 -2.34 -4.71
CA ARG A 497 1.68 -2.49 -3.64
C ARG A 497 1.97 -3.70 -2.75
N THR A 498 2.38 -4.83 -3.32
CA THR A 498 2.72 -6.04 -2.57
C THR A 498 4.00 -5.85 -1.76
N TYR A 499 5.06 -5.29 -2.36
CA TYR A 499 6.30 -4.94 -1.65
C TYR A 499 6.08 -3.91 -0.54
N SER A 500 5.31 -2.84 -0.79
CA SER A 500 5.02 -1.81 0.21
C SER A 500 4.08 -2.32 1.31
N SER A 501 3.15 -3.23 0.98
CA SER A 501 2.36 -3.96 1.99
C SER A 501 3.25 -4.90 2.82
N GLY A 502 4.32 -5.44 2.22
CA GLY A 502 5.32 -6.30 2.84
C GLY A 502 6.49 -5.57 3.53
N SER A 503 6.69 -4.27 3.34
CA SER A 503 7.83 -3.52 3.94
C SER A 503 7.40 -2.63 5.11
N ALA A 504 6.33 -3.00 5.81
CA ALA A 504 5.61 -2.18 6.77
C ALA A 504 4.79 -1.03 6.14
N TYR A 505 3.66 -1.33 5.49
CA TYR A 505 2.68 -0.26 5.20
C TYR A 505 1.22 -0.71 5.02
N LEU A 506 0.63 -1.40 6.00
CA LEU A 506 -0.83 -1.31 6.24
C LEU A 506 -1.21 -1.15 7.71
N ARG A 507 -0.22 -0.94 8.58
CA ARG A 507 -0.45 -0.58 9.98
C ARG A 507 0.02 0.81 10.33
N THR A 508 0.53 1.67 9.45
CA THR A 508 0.95 3.03 9.85
C THR A 508 0.01 4.08 9.25
N CYS A 509 -0.10 5.24 9.90
CA CYS A 509 -0.91 6.38 9.45
C CYS A 509 -0.03 7.62 9.24
N GLY A 510 1.20 7.36 8.76
CA GLY A 510 2.28 8.33 8.58
C GLY A 510 3.28 8.35 9.72
N SER A 511 4.07 9.42 9.78
CA SER A 511 4.89 9.78 10.93
C SER A 511 4.49 11.17 11.39
N VAL A 512 4.80 11.52 12.64
CA VAL A 512 4.51 12.85 13.16
C VAL A 512 5.67 13.33 14.03
N THR A 513 5.89 14.64 14.02
CA THR A 513 6.95 15.30 14.76
C THR A 513 6.34 16.16 15.88
N ASP A 514 6.91 16.11 17.09
CA ASP A 514 6.50 17.00 18.18
C ASP A 514 7.18 18.39 18.11
N ALA A 515 6.87 19.25 19.09
CA ALA A 515 7.39 20.61 19.17
C ALA A 515 8.93 20.70 19.33
N ASP A 516 9.58 19.64 19.79
CA ASP A 516 11.04 19.57 19.95
C ASP A 516 11.74 18.93 18.73
N GLY A 517 10.99 18.56 17.69
CA GLY A 517 11.54 17.91 16.50
C GLY A 517 11.68 16.39 16.65
N ASN A 518 11.15 15.77 17.71
CA ASN A 518 11.20 14.32 17.85
C ASN A 518 10.23 13.68 16.84
N LEU A 519 10.75 12.82 15.97
CA LEU A 519 9.94 12.03 15.04
C LEU A 519 9.37 10.77 15.73
N TYR A 520 8.09 10.52 15.50
CA TYR A 520 7.34 9.35 15.98
C TYR A 520 6.78 8.57 14.79
N SER A 521 6.88 7.25 14.89
CA SER A 521 6.14 6.33 14.02
C SER A 521 4.71 6.24 14.52
N THR A 522 3.78 5.93 13.63
CA THR A 522 2.36 5.82 13.98
C THR A 522 1.82 4.45 13.57
N LEU A 523 0.74 4.03 14.24
CA LEU A 523 0.08 2.77 13.99
C LEU A 523 -1.45 2.88 13.93
N VAL A 524 -2.06 2.27 12.93
CA VAL A 524 -3.50 2.05 12.83
C VAL A 524 -3.86 0.79 13.61
N ILE A 525 -4.78 0.92 14.57
CA ILE A 525 -5.42 -0.21 15.25
C ILE A 525 -6.92 0.03 15.28
N GLY A 526 -7.66 -0.90 14.68
CA GLY A 526 -9.08 -0.69 14.42
C GLY A 526 -9.29 0.53 13.53
N THR A 527 -10.09 1.49 14.01
CA THR A 527 -10.39 2.74 13.30
C THR A 527 -9.50 3.91 13.75
N GLN A 528 -8.49 3.66 14.57
CA GLN A 528 -7.73 4.73 15.24
C GLN A 528 -6.26 4.71 14.85
N CYS A 529 -5.68 5.90 14.75
CA CYS A 529 -4.28 6.13 14.47
C CYS A 529 -3.55 6.57 15.74
N TRP A 530 -2.56 5.81 16.17
CA TRP A 530 -1.88 5.93 17.46
C TRP A 530 -0.39 6.18 17.29
N LEU A 531 0.25 6.88 18.22
CA LEU A 531 1.72 6.89 18.26
C LEU A 531 2.25 5.50 18.64
N ALA A 532 3.31 5.04 17.97
CA ALA A 532 3.97 3.78 18.29
C ALA A 532 4.97 3.91 19.45
N GLN A 533 5.35 5.13 19.84
CA GLN A 533 6.27 5.40 20.94
C GLN A 533 5.65 6.35 21.98
N ASN A 534 6.14 6.29 23.22
CA ASN A 534 5.80 7.26 24.26
C ASN A 534 6.33 8.66 23.88
N MET A 535 5.57 9.70 24.23
CA MET A 535 5.98 11.10 24.05
C MET A 535 7.31 11.40 24.74
N ARG A 536 8.13 12.23 24.10
CA ARG A 536 9.45 12.70 24.57
C ARG A 536 9.58 14.22 24.61
N VAL A 537 8.56 14.97 24.21
CA VAL A 537 8.58 16.45 24.20
C VAL A 537 8.84 17.04 25.60
N GLY A 538 9.56 18.15 25.67
CA GLY A 538 9.76 18.95 26.86
C GLY A 538 11.12 18.81 27.51
N THR A 539 11.40 19.74 28.43
CA THR A 539 12.65 19.83 29.20
C THR A 539 12.62 18.89 30.39
N ARG A 540 13.69 18.10 30.60
CA ARG A 540 13.80 17.24 31.77
C ARG A 540 14.05 18.06 33.05
N ILE A 541 13.18 17.87 34.03
CA ILE A 541 13.39 18.34 35.41
C ILE A 541 13.61 17.16 36.37
N SER A 542 14.07 17.44 37.58
CA SER A 542 14.18 16.41 38.63
C SER A 542 12.79 15.97 39.08
N ALA A 543 12.58 14.68 39.33
CA ALA A 543 11.33 14.16 39.89
C ALA A 543 11.00 14.70 41.30
N SER A 544 11.97 15.32 41.98
CA SER A 544 11.76 16.06 43.23
C SER A 544 11.05 17.41 43.02
N THR A 545 10.93 17.86 41.78
CA THR A 545 10.31 19.12 41.38
C THR A 545 9.02 18.82 40.62
N ALA A 546 7.92 19.44 41.04
CA ALA A 546 6.64 19.34 40.34
C ALA A 546 6.71 20.04 38.98
N GLN A 547 6.01 19.50 37.99
CA GLN A 547 5.80 20.14 36.70
C GLN A 547 4.78 21.28 36.87
N THR A 548 4.99 22.43 36.23
CA THR A 548 4.26 23.68 36.49
C THR A 548 3.85 24.41 35.22
N ASN A 549 2.73 25.14 35.28
CA ASN A 549 2.23 25.92 34.15
C ASN A 549 3.08 27.17 33.91
N ASN A 550 4.17 27.02 33.16
CA ASN A 550 5.15 28.07 32.92
C ASN A 550 5.50 28.22 31.42
N ALA A 551 4.65 27.69 30.54
CA ALA A 551 4.81 27.65 29.08
C ALA A 551 6.00 26.83 28.56
N THR A 552 6.77 26.18 29.44
CA THR A 552 7.77 25.17 29.06
C THR A 552 7.17 23.82 29.33
N ILE A 553 7.13 22.94 28.33
CA ILE A 553 6.72 21.55 28.57
C ILE A 553 7.80 20.88 29.42
N GLU A 554 7.41 20.29 30.53
CA GLU A 554 8.33 19.67 31.49
C GLU A 554 8.10 18.17 31.56
N LYS A 555 9.18 17.39 31.70
CA LYS A 555 9.11 15.93 31.84
C LYS A 555 10.00 15.43 32.96
N TRP A 556 9.63 14.31 33.55
CA TRP A 556 10.57 13.48 34.30
C TRP A 556 11.08 12.36 33.39
N CYS A 557 12.34 12.00 33.55
CA CYS A 557 12.91 10.81 32.91
C CYS A 557 13.30 9.83 34.01
N TYR A 558 13.10 8.53 33.80
CA TYR A 558 13.29 7.53 34.85
C TYR A 558 14.69 7.65 35.48
N SER A 559 14.78 7.54 36.81
CA SER A 559 16.00 7.77 37.59
C SER A 559 16.66 9.14 37.40
N ASN A 560 15.92 10.15 36.91
CA ASN A 560 16.42 11.48 36.55
C ASN A 560 17.53 11.45 35.47
N SER A 561 17.53 10.47 34.57
CA SER A 561 18.51 10.35 33.49
C SER A 561 17.87 10.67 32.14
N ASP A 562 18.44 11.65 31.42
CA ASP A 562 17.99 12.03 30.07
C ASP A 562 18.04 10.85 29.08
N ALA A 563 18.99 9.93 29.22
CA ALA A 563 19.10 8.75 28.36
C ALA A 563 17.84 7.85 28.42
N ASN A 564 17.13 7.84 29.55
CA ASN A 564 15.89 7.06 29.69
C ASN A 564 14.68 7.72 28.99
N CYS A 565 14.84 8.90 28.38
CA CYS A 565 13.75 9.58 27.66
C CYS A 565 14.10 10.08 26.26
N THR A 566 15.31 9.82 25.71
CA THR A 566 15.78 10.44 24.46
C THR A 566 16.21 9.49 23.33
N SER A 567 16.48 8.20 23.56
CA SER A 567 16.73 7.27 22.44
C SER A 567 15.46 6.91 21.65
N ASN A 568 15.61 6.58 20.38
CA ASN A 568 14.58 6.06 19.48
C ASN A 568 14.97 4.63 19.07
N ASN A 569 15.05 3.72 20.05
CA ASN A 569 15.22 2.30 19.78
C ASN A 569 13.84 1.62 19.89
N PRO A 570 13.41 0.78 18.94
CA PRO A 570 12.23 -0.06 19.09
C PRO A 570 12.28 -0.96 20.35
N ASN A 571 13.48 -1.17 20.92
CA ASN A 571 13.71 -1.90 22.16
C ASN A 571 14.44 -1.07 23.25
N GLU A 572 14.02 0.19 23.49
CA GLU A 572 14.22 1.05 24.69
C GLU A 572 14.73 2.48 24.37
N PRO A 573 13.90 3.49 24.65
CA PRO A 573 13.75 3.94 26.05
C PRO A 573 12.30 4.26 26.49
N ASP A 574 12.15 4.54 27.78
CA ASP A 574 10.89 4.74 28.51
C ASP A 574 10.01 5.90 27.97
N GLY A 575 10.62 6.92 27.39
CA GLY A 575 9.97 8.19 27.07
C GLY A 575 9.84 9.13 28.28
N GLY A 576 9.11 10.23 28.13
CA GLY A 576 8.85 11.17 29.22
C GLY A 576 7.75 10.67 30.15
N LEU A 577 7.89 10.99 31.44
CA LEU A 577 6.86 10.80 32.46
C LEU A 577 6.29 12.17 32.84
N TYR A 578 4.99 12.34 32.60
CA TYR A 578 4.29 13.62 32.73
C TYR A 578 3.25 13.55 33.82
N GLN A 579 3.18 14.57 34.67
CA GLN A 579 2.04 14.77 35.56
C GLN A 579 0.82 15.10 34.71
N TRP A 580 -0.38 14.66 35.12
CA TRP A 580 -1.55 14.73 34.24
C TRP A 580 -1.88 16.15 33.78
N ASN A 581 -1.77 17.14 34.69
CA ASN A 581 -2.00 18.54 34.34
C ASN A 581 -1.00 19.04 33.29
N GLU A 582 0.25 18.60 33.36
CA GLU A 582 1.28 18.95 32.37
C GLU A 582 1.02 18.27 31.03
N ALA A 583 0.71 16.97 31.04
CA ALA A 583 0.32 16.22 29.85
C ALA A 583 -0.84 16.91 29.12
N MET A 584 -1.87 17.31 29.85
CA MET A 584 -3.05 17.99 29.30
C MET A 584 -2.80 19.47 28.97
N GLN A 585 -1.59 20.00 29.18
CA GLN A 585 -1.28 21.42 29.08
C GLN A 585 -2.29 22.29 29.83
N TYR A 586 -2.64 21.85 31.04
CA TYR A 586 -3.58 22.46 31.99
C TYR A 586 -5.01 22.63 31.46
N SER A 587 -5.36 21.94 30.38
CA SER A 587 -6.74 21.80 29.91
C SER A 587 -7.49 20.76 30.74
N SER A 588 -8.77 21.04 31.03
CA SER A 588 -9.70 20.06 31.59
C SER A 588 -10.62 19.44 30.52
N THR A 589 -10.44 19.80 29.24
CA THR A 589 -11.25 19.28 28.15
C THR A 589 -10.80 17.86 27.83
N GLN A 590 -11.72 16.91 27.93
CA GLN A 590 -11.50 15.54 27.48
C GLN A 590 -11.17 15.54 25.97
N GLY A 591 -10.15 14.77 25.56
CA GLY A 591 -9.67 14.78 24.18
C GLY A 591 -8.87 16.03 23.80
N ALA A 592 -8.35 16.80 24.75
CA ALA A 592 -7.49 17.93 24.42
C ALA A 592 -6.16 17.47 23.79
N GLN A 593 -5.64 18.29 22.86
CA GLN A 593 -4.31 18.10 22.26
C GLN A 593 -3.24 17.83 23.33
N GLY A 594 -3.21 18.67 24.39
CA GLY A 594 -2.21 18.57 25.44
C GLY A 594 -0.80 18.69 24.86
N ILE A 595 0.11 17.82 25.31
CA ILE A 595 1.49 17.75 24.79
C ILE A 595 1.62 17.04 23.44
N CYS A 596 0.52 16.54 22.86
CA CYS A 596 0.55 15.85 21.58
C CYS A 596 0.84 16.81 20.41
N PRO A 597 1.37 16.30 19.28
CA PRO A 597 1.53 17.09 18.06
C PRO A 597 0.21 17.71 17.56
N ALA A 598 0.29 18.71 16.69
CA ALA A 598 -0.90 19.29 16.07
C ALA A 598 -1.65 18.24 15.24
N GLY A 599 -2.98 18.18 15.37
CA GLY A 599 -3.83 17.14 14.76
C GLY A 599 -3.85 15.81 15.52
N TRP A 600 -3.34 15.82 16.76
CA TRP A 600 -3.31 14.67 17.67
C TRP A 600 -3.71 15.11 19.08
N HIS A 601 -4.25 14.18 19.87
CA HIS A 601 -4.67 14.48 21.23
C HIS A 601 -4.38 13.35 22.23
N ILE A 602 -4.54 13.69 23.52
CA ILE A 602 -4.41 12.71 24.60
C ILE A 602 -5.68 11.85 24.64
N PRO A 603 -5.58 10.52 24.44
CA PRO A 603 -6.73 9.67 24.23
C PRO A 603 -7.68 9.66 25.43
N THR A 604 -8.96 9.68 25.10
CA THR A 604 -10.06 9.53 26.05
C THR A 604 -10.19 8.10 26.57
N HIS A 605 -11.03 7.91 27.60
CA HIS A 605 -11.34 6.59 28.11
C HIS A 605 -11.98 5.70 27.02
N ASP A 606 -12.84 6.27 26.20
CA ASP A 606 -13.53 5.53 25.15
C ASP A 606 -12.60 5.20 24.00
N GLU A 607 -11.63 6.06 23.67
CA GLU A 607 -10.67 5.76 22.62
C GLU A 607 -9.72 4.62 23.00
N PHE A 608 -9.27 4.56 24.26
CA PHE A 608 -8.57 3.37 24.74
C PHE A 608 -9.48 2.13 24.73
N THR A 609 -10.78 2.28 24.98
CA THR A 609 -11.73 1.16 24.87
C THR A 609 -11.85 0.67 23.42
N THR A 610 -11.87 1.58 22.45
CA THR A 610 -11.84 1.25 21.01
C THR A 610 -10.57 0.47 20.65
N LEU A 611 -9.40 0.93 21.11
CA LEU A 611 -8.13 0.24 20.95
C LEU A 611 -8.18 -1.19 21.53
N GLU A 612 -8.61 -1.33 22.78
CA GLU A 612 -8.69 -2.63 23.46
C GLU A 612 -9.66 -3.59 22.75
N ARG A 613 -10.81 -3.09 22.27
CA ARG A 613 -11.77 -3.87 21.49
C ARG A 613 -11.22 -4.30 20.14
N ALA A 614 -10.44 -3.46 19.47
CA ALA A 614 -9.81 -3.80 18.20
C ALA A 614 -8.75 -4.90 18.34
N LEU A 615 -8.12 -5.00 19.52
CA LEU A 615 -7.15 -6.05 19.83
C LEU A 615 -7.78 -7.32 20.39
N CYS A 616 -9.05 -7.26 20.75
CA CYS A 616 -9.74 -8.36 21.39
C CYS A 616 -10.30 -9.35 20.37
N THR A 617 -10.02 -10.64 20.59
CA THR A 617 -10.42 -11.74 19.69
C THR A 617 -11.39 -12.73 20.36
N SER A 618 -11.79 -12.47 21.60
CA SER A 618 -12.76 -13.31 22.31
C SER A 618 -14.20 -12.99 21.89
N SER A 619 -15.14 -13.91 22.12
CA SER A 619 -16.57 -13.62 21.92
C SER A 619 -17.14 -12.64 22.97
N THR A 620 -16.37 -12.32 24.01
CA THR A 620 -16.76 -11.47 25.15
C THR A 620 -16.19 -10.05 25.06
N CYS A 621 -15.60 -9.64 23.93
CA CYS A 621 -14.94 -8.33 23.81
C CYS A 621 -15.81 -7.14 24.21
N ALA A 622 -17.09 -7.15 23.86
CA ALA A 622 -18.01 -6.08 24.24
C ALA A 622 -18.28 -6.01 25.76
N THR A 623 -18.29 -7.15 26.44
CA THR A 623 -18.50 -7.23 27.90
C THR A 623 -17.21 -7.03 28.69
N ASP A 624 -16.07 -7.45 28.13
CA ASP A 624 -14.75 -7.27 28.72
C ASP A 624 -14.27 -5.82 28.60
N PHE A 625 -14.67 -5.12 27.53
CA PHE A 625 -14.29 -3.74 27.25
C PHE A 625 -15.53 -2.86 27.00
N PRO A 626 -16.35 -2.60 28.03
CA PRO A 626 -17.50 -1.71 27.89
C PRO A 626 -17.04 -0.25 27.74
N TYR A 627 -17.82 0.52 26.97
CA TYR A 627 -17.70 1.98 26.88
C TYR A 627 -18.39 2.61 28.09
N ASP A 628 -17.68 2.68 29.21
CA ASP A 628 -18.14 3.30 30.44
C ASP A 628 -16.96 3.84 31.28
N THR A 629 -17.26 4.66 32.29
CA THR A 629 -16.26 5.24 33.21
C THR A 629 -16.41 4.71 34.65
N THR A 630 -16.92 3.49 34.80
CA THR A 630 -17.16 2.82 36.11
C THR A 630 -16.41 1.50 36.26
N THR A 631 -16.01 0.91 35.14
CA THR A 631 -15.40 -0.42 35.04
C THR A 631 -13.88 -0.33 35.21
N ALA A 632 -13.36 -0.88 36.31
CA ALA A 632 -11.92 -0.89 36.64
C ALA A 632 -11.35 -2.28 36.99
N GLY A 633 -10.03 -2.46 36.84
CA GLY A 633 -9.30 -3.71 37.09
C GLY A 633 -8.75 -4.36 35.82
N TYR A 634 -8.31 -5.61 35.94
CA TYR A 634 -7.82 -6.42 34.81
C TYR A 634 -8.95 -6.75 33.84
N ARG A 635 -8.70 -6.60 32.54
CA ARG A 635 -9.68 -6.76 31.46
C ARG A 635 -9.11 -7.55 30.28
N GLY A 636 -10.03 -8.20 29.58
CA GLY A 636 -9.74 -9.05 28.44
C GLY A 636 -8.98 -10.32 28.83
N THR A 637 -8.27 -10.88 27.85
CA THR A 637 -7.56 -12.15 27.96
C THR A 637 -6.09 -11.99 27.57
N THR A 638 -5.81 -11.42 26.39
CA THR A 638 -4.47 -11.36 25.79
C THR A 638 -4.06 -9.97 25.32
N GLU A 639 -4.95 -8.98 25.39
CA GLU A 639 -4.77 -7.65 24.82
C GLU A 639 -3.59 -6.92 25.48
N GLY A 640 -3.36 -7.16 26.78
CA GLY A 640 -2.19 -6.67 27.48
C GLY A 640 -0.88 -7.24 26.94
N THR A 641 -0.84 -8.52 26.54
CA THR A 641 0.34 -9.10 25.86
C THR A 641 0.55 -8.46 24.49
N LYS A 642 -0.52 -8.22 23.72
CA LYS A 642 -0.44 -7.58 22.40
C LYS A 642 0.09 -6.14 22.48
N LEU A 643 -0.23 -5.42 23.55
CA LEU A 643 0.16 -4.01 23.76
C LEU A 643 1.57 -3.81 24.31
N LYS A 644 2.21 -4.81 24.92
CA LYS A 644 3.56 -4.70 25.51
C LYS A 644 4.68 -4.54 24.46
N PRO A 645 5.93 -4.25 24.88
CA PRO A 645 7.08 -4.37 24.00
C PRO A 645 7.15 -5.76 23.37
N ASN A 646 7.43 -5.81 22.06
CA ASN A 646 7.41 -7.03 21.23
C ASN A 646 6.03 -7.71 21.13
N GLY A 647 4.95 -7.02 21.53
CA GLY A 647 3.59 -7.50 21.36
C GLY A 647 3.09 -7.30 19.93
N THR A 648 2.15 -8.15 19.50
CA THR A 648 1.64 -8.18 18.12
C THR A 648 0.86 -6.94 17.68
N ALA A 649 0.53 -6.01 18.60
CA ALA A 649 -0.11 -4.74 18.25
C ALA A 649 0.88 -3.70 17.69
N GLY A 650 2.18 -3.86 17.94
CA GLY A 650 3.22 -2.90 17.52
C GLY A 650 3.26 -1.58 18.31
N LEU A 651 2.25 -1.29 19.15
CA LEU A 651 2.22 -0.04 19.95
C LEU A 651 3.30 0.04 21.03
N ASN A 652 3.87 -1.09 21.45
CA ASN A 652 4.96 -1.15 22.41
C ASN A 652 4.73 -0.19 23.61
N PHE A 653 3.77 -0.53 24.48
CA PHE A 653 3.59 0.15 25.76
C PHE A 653 4.79 -0.15 26.66
N ASN A 654 5.85 0.64 26.47
CA ASN A 654 7.11 0.50 27.19
C ASN A 654 6.85 0.42 28.69
N LEU A 655 7.55 -0.49 29.33
CA LEU A 655 7.43 -0.76 30.76
C LEU A 655 8.21 0.31 31.54
N ALA A 656 7.90 1.57 31.27
CA ALA A 656 8.56 2.78 31.77
C ALA A 656 8.40 2.99 33.29
N GLY A 657 7.49 2.25 33.92
CA GLY A 657 7.13 2.46 35.31
C GLY A 657 6.38 3.78 35.52
N VAL A 658 6.53 4.33 36.72
CA VAL A 658 5.83 5.55 37.16
C VAL A 658 6.75 6.40 38.04
N GLY A 659 6.60 7.72 37.95
CA GLY A 659 7.24 8.68 38.86
C GLY A 659 6.25 9.20 39.91
N PHE A 660 6.68 9.32 41.17
CA PHE A 660 5.90 9.95 42.21
C PHE A 660 6.77 10.47 43.35
N SER A 661 6.59 11.74 43.73
CA SER A 661 7.21 12.35 44.91
C SER A 661 8.74 12.14 44.98
N GLY A 662 9.45 12.45 43.88
CA GLY A 662 10.91 12.30 43.82
C GLY A 662 11.42 10.88 43.60
N SER A 663 10.55 9.87 43.53
CA SER A 663 10.91 8.46 43.38
C SER A 663 10.32 7.86 42.10
N PHE A 664 10.90 6.76 41.64
CA PHE A 664 10.45 6.01 40.47
C PHE A 664 10.23 4.54 40.82
N TYR A 665 9.24 3.92 40.20
CA TYR A 665 8.83 2.56 40.53
C TYR A 665 8.50 1.75 39.26
N TYR A 666 8.71 0.43 39.34
CA TYR A 666 8.19 -0.57 38.40
C TYR A 666 8.70 -0.52 36.95
N ARG A 667 9.84 0.11 36.67
CA ARG A 667 10.48 -0.01 35.34
C ARG A 667 10.82 -1.46 35.01
N GLY A 668 10.59 -1.85 33.78
CA GLY A 668 10.70 -3.23 33.27
C GLY A 668 9.57 -4.16 33.72
N ALA A 669 8.67 -3.70 34.59
CA ALA A 669 7.54 -4.50 35.08
C ALA A 669 6.20 -3.97 34.59
N LEU A 670 5.97 -2.66 34.66
CA LEU A 670 4.68 -2.04 34.37
C LEU A 670 4.83 -0.87 33.39
N GLY A 671 3.96 -0.80 32.39
CA GLY A 671 3.89 0.31 31.43
C GLY A 671 2.60 1.07 31.61
N TYR A 672 2.68 2.33 32.05
CA TYR A 672 1.52 3.17 32.37
C TYR A 672 1.32 4.27 31.33
N VAL A 673 0.08 4.48 30.88
CA VAL A 673 -0.29 5.54 29.94
C VAL A 673 -1.51 6.33 30.41
N TRP A 674 -1.41 7.67 30.36
CA TRP A 674 -2.50 8.57 30.73
C TRP A 674 -3.66 8.54 29.74
N SER A 675 -4.86 8.76 30.26
CA SER A 675 -6.03 9.18 29.50
C SER A 675 -6.42 10.62 29.84
N SER A 676 -7.03 11.33 28.88
CA SER A 676 -7.60 12.67 29.10
C SER A 676 -8.90 12.66 29.89
N SER A 677 -9.51 11.50 30.14
CA SER A 677 -10.75 11.39 30.93
C SER A 677 -10.48 11.49 32.43
N GLU A 678 -11.12 12.44 33.10
CA GLU A 678 -11.10 12.55 34.56
C GLU A 678 -11.92 11.46 35.25
N SER A 679 -11.57 11.18 36.51
CA SER A 679 -12.32 10.36 37.45
C SER A 679 -12.31 11.06 38.82
N GLY A 680 -13.22 12.02 39.00
CA GLY A 680 -13.22 12.90 40.17
C GLY A 680 -11.92 13.73 40.26
N ALA A 681 -11.21 13.65 41.39
CA ALA A 681 -9.91 14.31 41.58
C ALA A 681 -8.72 13.58 40.91
N SER A 682 -9.00 12.44 40.27
CA SER A 682 -8.01 11.59 39.58
C SER A 682 -8.23 11.63 38.07
N ALA A 683 -7.37 10.95 37.32
CA ALA A 683 -7.55 10.71 35.89
C ALA A 683 -7.41 9.24 35.56
N TRP A 684 -8.13 8.77 34.54
CA TRP A 684 -8.03 7.41 34.06
C TRP A 684 -6.66 7.15 33.43
N PHE A 685 -6.17 5.92 33.60
CA PHE A 685 -4.95 5.44 32.95
C PHE A 685 -5.10 3.96 32.61
N ARG A 686 -4.28 3.51 31.65
CA ARG A 686 -4.13 2.09 31.31
C ARG A 686 -2.77 1.64 31.76
N PHE A 687 -2.65 0.39 32.18
CA PHE A 687 -1.34 -0.22 32.27
C PHE A 687 -1.31 -1.67 31.78
N VAL A 688 -0.14 -2.04 31.29
CA VAL A 688 0.24 -3.42 30.99
C VAL A 688 1.28 -3.89 31.99
N ASN A 689 1.24 -5.18 32.33
CA ASN A 689 2.12 -5.80 33.31
C ASN A 689 2.88 -6.96 32.67
N SER A 690 4.20 -6.98 32.75
CA SER A 690 5.05 -8.03 32.15
C SER A 690 4.57 -9.45 32.49
N GLY A 691 4.08 -9.69 33.70
CA GLY A 691 3.62 -10.99 34.18
C GLY A 691 2.18 -11.39 33.86
N THR A 692 1.35 -10.53 33.25
CA THR A 692 -0.08 -10.86 32.98
C THR A 692 -0.50 -10.49 31.56
N ALA A 693 -1.33 -11.31 30.92
CA ALA A 693 -1.76 -11.09 29.53
C ALA A 693 -2.88 -10.05 29.36
N GLN A 694 -3.49 -9.60 30.46
CA GLN A 694 -4.59 -8.65 30.50
C GLN A 694 -4.11 -7.18 30.55
N VAL A 695 -4.95 -6.26 30.08
CA VAL A 695 -4.79 -4.81 30.28
C VAL A 695 -5.52 -4.39 31.56
N VAL A 696 -5.04 -3.37 32.26
CA VAL A 696 -5.70 -2.85 33.46
C VAL A 696 -6.21 -1.43 33.24
N ARG A 697 -7.47 -1.20 33.61
CA ARG A 697 -8.09 0.14 33.70
C ARG A 697 -8.15 0.60 35.15
N SER A 698 -7.64 1.80 35.45
CA SER A 698 -7.77 2.38 36.79
C SER A 698 -7.61 3.90 36.75
N ALA A 699 -7.64 4.56 37.91
CA ALA A 699 -7.45 5.99 38.03
C ALA A 699 -6.38 6.32 39.07
N PHE A 700 -5.51 7.29 38.74
CA PHE A 700 -4.47 7.80 39.64
C PHE A 700 -4.67 9.28 39.92
N GLY A 701 -4.19 9.71 41.08
CA GLY A 701 -4.06 11.13 41.38
C GLY A 701 -3.18 11.81 40.33
N LYS A 702 -3.52 13.05 39.98
CA LYS A 702 -2.86 13.78 38.89
C LYS A 702 -1.39 14.15 39.14
N SER A 703 -0.89 13.90 40.35
CA SER A 703 0.49 14.13 40.77
C SER A 703 1.48 13.03 40.36
N TYR A 704 0.99 11.89 39.88
CA TYR A 704 1.85 10.82 39.34
C TYR A 704 2.37 11.19 37.95
N GLY A 705 3.60 10.80 37.63
CA GLY A 705 4.18 10.94 36.30
C GLY A 705 4.02 9.63 35.52
N LEU A 706 3.21 9.62 34.48
CA LEU A 706 3.02 8.48 33.57
C LEU A 706 3.40 8.88 32.15
N SER A 707 3.59 7.88 31.29
CA SER A 707 3.82 8.12 29.87
C SER A 707 2.55 8.60 29.17
N VAL A 708 2.72 9.23 28.00
CA VAL A 708 1.63 9.67 27.13
C VAL A 708 1.78 9.00 25.77
N ARG A 709 0.65 8.53 25.23
CA ARG A 709 0.52 7.95 23.90
C ARG A 709 -0.60 8.69 23.19
N CYS A 710 -0.31 9.39 22.10
CA CYS A 710 -1.30 10.23 21.42
C CYS A 710 -2.09 9.43 20.38
N VAL A 711 -3.32 9.88 20.11
CA VAL A 711 -4.18 9.40 19.02
C VAL A 711 -4.51 10.56 18.09
N LYS A 712 -4.64 10.30 16.79
CA LYS A 712 -4.90 11.32 15.76
C LYS A 712 -6.38 11.75 15.79
N ASP A 713 -6.63 13.03 15.54
CA ASP A 713 -7.97 13.64 15.52
C ASP A 713 -8.89 13.11 14.41
#